data_AF-A0A0M4T1S0-F1
#
_entry.id   AF-A0A0M4T1S0-F1
#
_cell.length_a   1.000
_cell.length_b   1.000
_cell.length_c   1.000
_cell.angle_alpha   90.00
_cell.angle_beta   90.00
_cell.angle_gamma   90.00
#
_symmetry.space_group_name_H-M   'P 1'
#
loop_
_entity.id
_entity.type
_entity.pdbx_description
1 polymer ?
#
loop_
_entity_poly.entity_id
_entity_poly.type
_entity_poly.pdbx_seq_one_letter_code
_entity_poly.pdbx_strand_id
1 'polypeptide(L)'
;MNTQIQFDSNYYAPLVRISYGEDETYTTTNTGGSIALPSDWDTVNAIEVNGQILTPAIDPENPQSNEFLYNPYTKTIQISQTGGSIKVLGSREQIKISPPLLLPPYPDLFTKLPLSGAIALSESFEQHPTAQFEFEVTGISKSSLQNIFKPGTEIDLYGIPLRINSLSLTELPRAIYPDSRIKVSASLGGRWENYLDQTCFLRSDGKNSTPTDQPFQDPECAVNYSATNDPNRNTTIARLLSKLGINYIGPNLAPVQIPQDTPRDATVNPAQLLGDRLRLANCFVRYSNAQGIQAVPINSTRVWTYQESDILGEVETSYEAIAKTSKTRLGAMSSTTPSGNADYNPTIDLVNFPSTITSVPTPILKAEGAIALGFEYPNIEVSVDFTETNAKEQERTQGQTPRYVRKELKRDTRTEGDKTADAPLEGVSEIKTMSLCFDIGGQTKSRSYVTEENGTKIQVIDETWGFAYTADSIYNDATGNLSGDPSIWQCLRRTTTDYYYDYNTGYLLYVITSGYNTVRYKQENPQTPETLELDPSDDEYSLYDFFRIPVTGRTSYYLKLFPEYVASEGLFELIKVCNRDGTSSLTPLLNPDYAPPYYVESERTEMVAFASRKNIEDGQPDFIVGEESRYQISRQVIPPEYKEKTTGFENGYPIVERGDLLTPQKILEHHIEFKAQDQQIASAVEKVWTEEITGELTLATKRNPLYAKEEPAQDTKQTDTNDQQQYRYLVQSAGYTVNDPVNGSESVPLAKTWDEALVYLRCKLAIENWRNGFTESLQIGGNLQIRSGDRFNYWCNGEYRQRVVLSVQTQLNILGVVDGVPRITYATSLTLGSWVNPPITYSKIALPKEPKAPTANLSVFNVVSETLGSVLDWATIRSRRNF
;
A
#
# COMPACT_ATOMS: atom_id res chain seq x y z
N MET A 1 24.38 51.83 -42.03
CA MET A 1 23.19 51.05 -42.41
C MET A 1 23.31 49.72 -41.68
N ASN A 2 22.70 49.62 -40.49
CA ASN A 2 22.79 48.42 -39.65
C ASN A 2 21.53 47.59 -39.86
N THR A 3 21.70 46.50 -40.60
CA THR A 3 20.67 45.51 -40.86
C THR A 3 20.44 44.70 -39.58
N GLN A 4 19.21 44.76 -39.06
CA GLN A 4 18.71 43.83 -38.04
C GLN A 4 18.75 42.41 -38.59
N ILE A 5 19.33 41.48 -37.82
CA ILE A 5 19.08 40.06 -37.98
C ILE A 5 18.07 39.70 -36.88
N GLN A 6 16.82 39.43 -37.28
CA GLN A 6 15.85 38.72 -36.45
C GLN A 6 16.34 37.28 -36.30
N PHE A 7 16.56 36.83 -35.07
CA PHE A 7 16.69 35.41 -34.76
C PHE A 7 15.31 34.85 -34.40
N ASP A 8 14.94 33.76 -35.07
CA ASP A 8 13.74 32.99 -34.82
C ASP A 8 13.70 32.43 -33.39
N SER A 9 12.48 32.37 -32.87
CA SER A 9 12.09 31.98 -31.51
C SER A 9 12.24 30.49 -31.24
N ASN A 10 13.47 30.02 -30.95
CA ASN A 10 13.71 28.76 -30.25
C ASN A 10 14.09 29.05 -28.80
N TYR A 11 13.23 28.62 -27.87
CA TYR A 11 13.31 28.84 -26.41
C TYR A 11 14.44 28.06 -25.72
N TYR A 12 15.69 28.33 -26.08
CA TYR A 12 16.85 27.90 -25.29
C TYR A 12 17.37 29.12 -24.52
N ALA A 13 17.44 29.02 -23.19
CA ALA A 13 18.32 29.89 -22.41
C ALA A 13 19.68 29.17 -22.34
N PRO A 14 20.65 29.46 -23.23
CA PRO A 14 21.96 28.87 -23.12
C PRO A 14 22.59 29.28 -21.78
N LEU A 15 23.32 28.36 -21.16
CA LEU A 15 24.18 28.63 -20.02
C LEU A 15 25.06 29.85 -20.33
N VAL A 16 25.08 30.84 -19.45
CA VAL A 16 26.19 31.81 -19.44
C VAL A 16 27.37 31.07 -18.83
N ARG A 17 28.12 30.36 -19.67
CA ARG A 17 29.49 29.93 -19.33
C ARG A 17 30.31 31.21 -19.19
N ILE A 18 30.68 31.57 -17.97
CA ILE A 18 31.73 32.57 -17.78
C ILE A 18 33.04 31.83 -17.97
N SER A 19 33.40 31.64 -19.24
CA SER A 19 34.71 31.15 -19.64
C SER A 19 35.73 32.21 -19.21
N TYR A 20 36.63 31.86 -18.30
CA TYR A 20 37.92 32.56 -18.18
C TYR A 20 38.98 31.93 -19.10
N GLY A 21 38.57 31.01 -19.98
CA GLY A 21 39.41 30.43 -21.00
C GLY A 21 39.61 31.41 -22.15
N GLU A 22 40.86 31.60 -22.57
CA GLU A 22 41.18 32.30 -23.81
C GLU A 22 40.67 31.45 -24.98
N ASP A 23 39.91 32.05 -25.90
CA ASP A 23 39.55 31.40 -27.17
C ASP A 23 40.82 31.16 -27.97
N GLU A 24 41.16 29.90 -28.20
CA GLU A 24 42.31 29.52 -28.99
C GLU A 24 41.84 29.11 -30.39
N THR A 25 42.57 29.58 -31.41
CA THR A 25 42.32 29.19 -32.80
C THR A 25 43.28 28.07 -33.19
N TYR A 26 42.73 26.91 -33.50
CA TYR A 26 43.47 25.78 -34.05
C TYR A 26 43.21 25.71 -35.56
N THR A 27 44.25 25.91 -36.36
CA THR A 27 44.14 25.82 -37.82
C THR A 27 44.74 24.51 -38.31
N THR A 28 43.97 23.76 -39.08
CA THR A 28 44.41 22.50 -39.69
C THR A 28 43.86 22.34 -41.10
N THR A 29 44.40 21.43 -41.88
CA THR A 29 43.94 21.14 -43.24
C THR A 29 43.13 19.85 -43.25
N ASN A 30 41.93 19.86 -43.85
CA ASN A 30 41.13 18.64 -43.89
C ASN A 30 41.77 17.58 -44.79
N THR A 31 42.27 16.48 -44.21
CA THR A 31 42.75 15.31 -44.95
C THR A 31 41.65 14.27 -45.22
N GLY A 32 40.40 14.53 -44.80
CA GLY A 32 39.30 13.58 -44.78
C GLY A 32 39.35 12.70 -43.53
N GLY A 33 38.22 12.56 -42.83
CA GLY A 33 38.10 11.77 -41.59
C GLY A 33 37.96 12.60 -40.31
N SER A 34 38.17 11.95 -39.16
CA SER A 34 38.12 12.58 -37.84
C SER A 34 39.40 13.37 -37.56
N ILE A 35 39.27 14.62 -37.15
CA ILE A 35 40.39 15.52 -36.90
C ILE A 35 40.56 15.65 -35.38
N ALA A 36 41.74 15.32 -34.87
CA ALA A 36 42.07 15.49 -33.46
C ALA A 36 42.29 16.96 -33.10
N LEU A 37 41.71 17.37 -31.98
CA LEU A 37 41.86 18.67 -31.35
C LEU A 37 42.87 18.62 -30.19
N PRO A 38 43.39 19.76 -29.74
CA PRO A 38 44.23 19.82 -28.54
C PRO A 38 43.57 19.13 -27.34
N SER A 39 44.36 18.35 -26.59
CA SER A 39 43.88 17.50 -25.51
C SER A 39 43.32 18.26 -24.31
N ASP A 40 43.70 19.53 -24.18
CA ASP A 40 43.30 20.46 -23.13
C ASP A 40 42.11 21.36 -23.52
N TRP A 41 41.49 21.11 -24.69
CA TRP A 41 40.27 21.79 -25.09
C TRP A 41 39.03 21.06 -24.59
N ASP A 42 38.11 21.80 -23.96
CA ASP A 42 36.89 21.25 -23.40
C ASP A 42 35.70 21.41 -24.35
N THR A 43 35.67 22.50 -25.12
CA THR A 43 34.59 22.85 -26.04
C THR A 43 35.10 23.28 -27.42
N VAL A 44 34.26 23.06 -28.43
CA VAL A 44 34.40 23.63 -29.78
C VAL A 44 33.31 24.67 -29.98
N ASN A 45 33.70 25.93 -30.05
CA ASN A 45 32.79 27.08 -30.13
C ASN A 45 32.32 27.33 -31.57
N ALA A 46 33.22 27.18 -32.55
CA ALA A 46 32.89 27.30 -33.97
C ALA A 46 33.90 26.56 -34.84
N ILE A 47 33.45 26.10 -36.01
CA ILE A 47 34.32 25.55 -37.05
C ILE A 47 34.08 26.34 -38.33
N GLU A 48 35.14 26.99 -38.83
CA GLU A 48 35.14 27.70 -40.11
C GLU A 48 35.92 26.88 -41.12
N VAL A 49 35.27 26.49 -42.22
CA VAL A 49 35.91 25.79 -43.35
C VAL A 49 35.80 26.70 -44.57
N ASN A 50 36.95 27.10 -45.14
CA ASN A 50 37.00 27.95 -46.33
C ASN A 50 36.16 29.25 -46.24
N GLY A 51 36.02 29.85 -45.05
CA GLY A 51 35.21 31.06 -44.83
C GLY A 51 33.76 30.83 -44.42
N GLN A 52 33.29 29.58 -44.36
CA GLN A 52 31.93 29.23 -43.95
C GLN A 52 31.93 28.61 -42.54
N ILE A 53 31.10 29.15 -41.64
CA ILE A 53 30.89 28.59 -40.31
C ILE A 53 29.90 27.43 -40.41
N LEU A 54 30.29 26.27 -39.87
CA LEU A 54 29.46 25.06 -39.81
C LEU A 54 28.60 25.04 -38.54
N THR A 55 27.44 24.39 -38.62
CA THR A 55 26.55 24.16 -37.45
C THR A 55 26.73 22.75 -36.88
N PRO A 56 26.41 22.49 -35.61
CA PRO A 56 26.39 21.11 -35.09
C PRO A 56 25.41 20.22 -35.88
N ALA A 57 25.74 18.95 -36.05
CA ALA A 57 24.88 17.98 -36.75
C ALA A 57 23.56 17.73 -36.01
N ILE A 58 22.44 17.79 -36.73
CA ILE A 58 21.11 17.45 -36.18
C ILE A 58 20.95 15.92 -36.07
N ASP A 59 21.48 15.18 -37.05
CA ASP A 59 21.53 13.72 -37.09
C ASP A 59 23.00 13.25 -37.09
N PRO A 60 23.53 12.76 -35.95
CA PRO A 60 24.92 12.32 -35.82
C PRO A 60 25.29 11.12 -36.69
N GLU A 61 24.31 10.29 -37.07
CA GLU A 61 24.55 9.11 -37.92
C GLU A 61 24.67 9.50 -39.39
N ASN A 62 24.17 10.68 -39.76
CA ASN A 62 24.16 11.18 -41.14
C ASN A 62 24.35 12.72 -41.20
N PRO A 63 25.53 13.24 -40.79
CA PRO A 63 25.79 14.68 -40.74
C PRO A 63 25.71 15.31 -42.13
N GLN A 64 24.99 16.42 -42.25
CA GLN A 64 24.80 17.11 -43.53
C GLN A 64 26.07 17.87 -43.98
N SER A 65 26.09 18.32 -45.24
CA SER A 65 27.27 18.95 -45.86
C SER A 65 27.74 20.26 -45.20
N ASN A 66 26.90 20.89 -44.36
CA ASN A 66 27.15 22.13 -43.64
C ASN A 66 27.23 21.93 -42.11
N GLU A 67 27.30 20.68 -41.68
CA GLU A 67 27.28 20.30 -40.27
C GLU A 67 28.63 19.72 -39.83
N PHE A 68 28.89 19.80 -38.52
CA PHE A 68 30.02 19.13 -37.88
C PHE A 68 29.56 18.27 -36.70
N LEU A 69 30.29 17.18 -36.46
CA LEU A 69 30.11 16.33 -35.29
C LEU A 69 31.35 16.47 -34.39
N TYR A 70 31.16 16.94 -33.16
CA TYR A 70 32.23 17.00 -32.15
C TYR A 70 32.06 15.87 -31.14
N ASN A 71 33.13 15.10 -30.92
CA ASN A 71 33.18 14.08 -29.89
C ASN A 71 34.03 14.59 -28.70
N PRO A 72 33.41 14.96 -27.57
CA PRO A 72 34.12 15.53 -26.41
C PRO A 72 35.01 14.52 -25.68
N TYR A 73 34.79 13.22 -25.88
CA TYR A 73 35.55 12.14 -25.23
C TYR A 73 36.84 11.82 -25.99
N THR A 74 36.78 11.81 -27.33
CA THR A 74 37.96 11.59 -28.19
C THR A 74 38.65 12.88 -28.58
N LYS A 75 38.05 14.04 -28.27
CA LYS A 75 38.49 15.38 -28.69
C LYS A 75 38.68 15.43 -30.21
N THR A 76 37.72 14.87 -30.95
CA THR A 76 37.76 14.86 -32.41
C THR A 76 36.56 15.56 -33.03
N ILE A 77 36.77 16.18 -34.19
CA ILE A 77 35.70 16.73 -35.03
C ILE A 77 35.62 15.95 -36.34
N GLN A 78 34.40 15.67 -36.79
CA GLN A 78 34.13 15.15 -38.12
C GLN A 78 33.36 16.18 -38.92
N ILE A 79 33.82 16.40 -40.15
CA ILE A 79 33.18 17.28 -41.12
C ILE A 79 33.10 16.57 -42.46
N SER A 80 32.00 16.77 -43.17
CA SER A 80 31.68 16.11 -44.45
C SER A 80 32.38 16.74 -45.66
N GLN A 81 32.84 18.00 -45.56
CA GLN A 81 33.51 18.73 -46.65
C GLN A 81 35.00 18.39 -46.73
N THR A 82 35.49 17.88 -47.86
CA THR A 82 36.93 17.58 -48.08
C THR A 82 37.66 18.72 -48.79
N GLY A 83 38.88 19.03 -48.33
CA GLY A 83 39.74 20.05 -48.94
C GLY A 83 39.47 21.48 -48.43
N GLY A 84 40.44 22.03 -47.70
CA GLY A 84 40.36 23.41 -47.21
C GLY A 84 41.13 23.64 -45.91
N SER A 85 41.41 24.91 -45.62
CA SER A 85 41.86 25.33 -44.29
C SER A 85 40.66 25.33 -43.36
N ILE A 86 40.76 24.56 -42.28
CA ILE A 86 39.79 24.53 -41.19
C ILE A 86 40.35 25.40 -40.07
N LYS A 87 39.56 26.34 -39.58
CA LYS A 87 39.81 27.00 -38.31
C LYS A 87 38.80 26.49 -37.30
N VAL A 88 39.30 25.90 -36.24
CA VAL A 88 38.50 25.49 -35.09
C VAL A 88 38.74 26.54 -34.01
N LEU A 89 37.67 27.14 -33.53
CA LEU A 89 37.66 27.98 -32.35
C LEU A 89 37.23 27.10 -31.18
N GLY A 90 38.10 26.93 -30.20
CA GLY A 90 37.82 26.15 -28.99
C GLY A 90 38.36 26.86 -27.75
N SER A 91 37.99 26.36 -26.57
CA SER A 91 38.37 26.98 -25.30
C SER A 91 38.77 25.93 -24.25
N ARG A 92 39.70 26.33 -23.36
CA ARG A 92 40.10 25.58 -22.16
C ARG A 92 39.22 26.03 -20.99
N GLU A 93 38.49 25.14 -20.33
CA GLU A 93 37.46 25.55 -19.37
C GLU A 93 37.95 25.47 -17.92
N GLN A 94 38.18 26.62 -17.28
CA GLN A 94 38.08 26.70 -15.81
C GLN A 94 36.59 26.83 -15.47
N ILE A 95 35.95 25.71 -15.19
CA ILE A 95 34.52 25.66 -14.86
C ILE A 95 34.29 26.36 -13.51
N LYS A 96 33.86 27.62 -13.55
CA LYS A 96 33.07 28.23 -12.47
C LYS A 96 31.61 28.23 -12.92
N ILE A 97 30.84 27.26 -12.44
CA ILE A 97 29.39 27.25 -12.64
C ILE A 97 28.82 28.40 -11.80
N SER A 98 28.41 29.48 -12.45
CA SER A 98 27.54 30.48 -11.84
C SER A 98 26.12 30.22 -12.36
N PRO A 99 25.11 30.09 -11.49
CA PRO A 99 23.74 29.89 -11.95
C PRO A 99 23.31 31.04 -12.87
N PRO A 100 22.60 30.75 -13.99
CA PRO A 100 22.25 31.75 -14.99
C PRO A 100 21.45 32.90 -14.39
N LEU A 101 21.62 34.10 -14.95
CA LEU A 101 20.80 35.26 -14.60
C LEU A 101 19.39 35.09 -15.18
N LEU A 102 18.39 35.29 -14.33
CA LEU A 102 16.99 35.31 -14.73
C LEU A 102 16.70 36.57 -15.52
N LEU A 103 16.20 36.43 -16.74
CA LEU A 103 15.85 37.55 -17.60
C LEU A 103 14.43 38.06 -17.27
N PRO A 104 14.15 39.36 -17.50
CA PRO A 104 12.80 39.91 -17.36
C PRO A 104 11.81 39.26 -18.34
N PRO A 105 10.49 39.33 -18.09
CA PRO A 105 9.82 40.12 -17.06
C PRO A 105 9.85 39.48 -15.67
N TYR A 106 10.11 40.30 -14.65
CA TYR A 106 10.04 39.88 -13.25
C TYR A 106 8.63 40.10 -12.70
N PRO A 107 8.12 39.22 -11.82
CA PRO A 107 6.95 39.49 -11.00
C PRO A 107 7.08 40.84 -10.29
N ASP A 108 5.96 41.56 -10.19
CA ASP A 108 5.84 42.86 -9.53
C ASP A 108 6.48 42.90 -8.13
N LEU A 109 6.48 41.75 -7.45
CA LEU A 109 7.10 41.58 -6.14
C LEU A 109 8.58 41.96 -6.14
N PHE A 110 9.33 41.55 -7.19
CA PHE A 110 10.78 41.75 -7.28
C PHE A 110 11.16 43.16 -7.71
N THR A 111 10.26 43.87 -8.39
CA THR A 111 10.52 45.23 -8.87
C THR A 111 10.08 46.29 -7.87
N LYS A 112 9.10 45.98 -7.00
CA LYS A 112 8.54 46.94 -6.02
C LYS A 112 9.21 46.92 -4.65
N LEU A 113 9.99 45.88 -4.33
CA LEU A 113 10.63 45.71 -3.02
C LEU A 113 12.16 45.56 -3.19
N PRO A 114 12.98 46.21 -2.35
CA PRO A 114 14.42 45.99 -2.33
C PRO A 114 14.72 44.66 -1.60
N LEU A 115 14.61 43.55 -2.33
CA LEU A 115 14.76 42.19 -1.81
C LEU A 115 16.18 41.68 -1.97
N SER A 116 16.69 40.96 -0.97
CA SER A 116 17.89 40.12 -1.06
C SER A 116 17.63 38.80 -0.33
N GLY A 117 17.83 37.65 -0.96
CA GLY A 117 17.52 36.36 -0.35
C GLY A 117 17.22 35.26 -1.35
N ALA A 118 16.44 34.26 -0.94
CA ALA A 118 16.09 33.11 -1.75
C ALA A 118 14.57 32.87 -1.79
N ILE A 119 14.11 32.32 -2.92
CA ILE A 119 12.77 31.82 -3.13
C ILE A 119 12.88 30.40 -3.67
N ALA A 120 12.31 29.43 -2.97
CA ALA A 120 12.19 28.07 -3.45
C ALA A 120 10.76 27.84 -3.96
N LEU A 121 10.62 27.41 -5.20
CA LEU A 121 9.36 26.98 -5.83
C LEU A 121 9.41 25.47 -6.00
N SER A 122 8.41 24.75 -5.52
CA SER A 122 8.35 23.31 -5.59
C SER A 122 7.02 22.83 -6.17
N GLU A 123 7.08 21.91 -7.13
CA GLU A 123 5.93 21.23 -7.72
C GLU A 123 6.15 19.72 -7.65
N SER A 124 5.14 18.97 -7.22
CA SER A 124 5.18 17.50 -7.21
C SER A 124 4.02 16.91 -8.02
N PHE A 125 4.20 15.70 -8.54
CA PHE A 125 3.26 15.06 -9.46
C PHE A 125 1.91 14.79 -8.81
N GLU A 126 0.84 15.39 -9.38
CA GLU A 126 -0.52 15.43 -8.83
C GLU A 126 -0.66 16.03 -7.43
N GLN A 127 0.26 16.92 -7.05
CA GLN A 127 0.22 17.66 -5.79
C GLN A 127 0.09 19.16 -6.06
N HIS A 128 -0.38 19.89 -5.04
CA HIS A 128 -0.42 21.36 -5.10
C HIS A 128 1.01 21.94 -5.12
N PRO A 129 1.25 23.03 -5.86
CA PRO A 129 2.55 23.71 -5.82
C PRO A 129 2.76 24.34 -4.44
N THR A 130 4.01 24.38 -3.99
CA THR A 130 4.41 25.05 -2.75
C THR A 130 5.54 26.03 -3.03
N ALA A 131 5.67 27.05 -2.18
CA ALA A 131 6.83 27.94 -2.23
C ALA A 131 7.24 28.41 -0.83
N GLN A 132 8.53 28.67 -0.68
CA GLN A 132 9.11 29.24 0.52
C GLN A 132 9.91 30.49 0.15
N PHE A 133 9.60 31.59 0.83
CA PHE A 133 10.29 32.86 0.68
C PHE A 133 11.17 33.09 1.90
N GLU A 134 12.44 33.38 1.69
CA GLU A 134 13.37 33.80 2.73
C GLU A 134 14.22 34.96 2.23
N PHE A 135 13.85 36.18 2.58
CA PHE A 135 14.57 37.37 2.13
C PHE A 135 14.63 38.48 3.17
N GLU A 136 15.62 39.36 3.01
CA GLU A 136 15.79 40.58 3.76
C GLU A 136 15.25 41.76 2.94
N VAL A 137 14.57 42.68 3.63
CA VAL A 137 14.06 43.93 3.04
C VAL A 137 14.60 45.11 3.84
N THR A 138 15.06 46.14 3.13
CA THR A 138 15.56 47.40 3.71
C THR A 138 14.59 48.55 3.46
N GLY A 139 14.43 49.46 4.42
CA GLY A 139 13.69 50.71 4.21
C GLY A 139 12.17 50.60 4.10
N ILE A 140 11.58 49.44 4.37
CA ILE A 140 10.12 49.21 4.39
C ILE A 140 9.65 48.92 5.81
N SER A 141 8.52 49.51 6.22
CA SER A 141 7.95 49.28 7.55
C SER A 141 7.37 47.86 7.67
N LYS A 142 7.41 47.31 8.90
CA LYS A 142 6.78 46.04 9.23
C LYS A 142 5.29 45.99 8.83
N SER A 143 4.54 47.08 9.07
CA SER A 143 3.11 47.15 8.74
C SER A 143 2.85 47.06 7.23
N SER A 144 3.71 47.68 6.41
CA SER A 144 3.62 47.54 4.96
C SER A 144 3.91 46.11 4.51
N LEU A 145 4.91 45.44 5.10
CA LEU A 145 5.20 44.03 4.81
C LEU A 145 4.07 43.10 5.25
N GLN A 146 3.44 43.35 6.41
CA GLN A 146 2.27 42.60 6.87
C GLN A 146 1.07 42.75 5.93
N ASN A 147 0.88 43.93 5.35
CA ASN A 147 -0.20 44.17 4.40
C ASN A 147 0.07 43.52 3.04
N ILE A 148 1.32 43.54 2.56
CA ILE A 148 1.73 42.92 1.29
C ILE A 148 1.66 41.39 1.39
N PHE A 149 2.17 40.80 2.47
CA PHE A 149 2.28 39.35 2.65
C PHE A 149 1.23 38.78 3.59
N LYS A 150 0.05 39.40 3.66
CA LYS A 150 -1.03 38.91 4.53
C LYS A 150 -1.40 37.47 4.17
N PRO A 151 -1.53 36.54 5.14
CA PRO A 151 -2.05 35.20 4.88
C PRO A 151 -3.39 35.26 4.13
N GLY A 152 -3.51 34.46 3.09
CA GLY A 152 -4.63 34.51 2.15
C GLY A 152 -4.39 35.33 0.88
N THR A 153 -3.32 36.13 0.81
CA THR A 153 -2.96 36.86 -0.41
C THR A 153 -2.53 35.88 -1.49
N GLU A 154 -3.09 36.01 -2.68
CA GLU A 154 -2.76 35.20 -3.85
C GLU A 154 -1.67 35.88 -4.68
N ILE A 155 -0.71 35.08 -5.15
CA ILE A 155 0.42 35.54 -5.95
C ILE A 155 0.57 34.56 -7.12
N ASP A 156 0.87 35.08 -8.31
CA ASP A 156 1.28 34.28 -9.45
C ASP A 156 2.78 34.46 -9.68
N LEU A 157 3.54 33.38 -9.56
CA LEU A 157 4.97 33.37 -9.86
C LEU A 157 5.21 32.51 -11.09
N TYR A 158 5.49 33.16 -12.22
CA TYR A 158 5.84 32.52 -13.49
C TYR A 158 4.80 31.48 -13.96
N GLY A 159 3.52 31.80 -13.78
CA GLY A 159 2.39 30.94 -14.15
C GLY A 159 2.02 29.91 -13.09
N ILE A 160 2.66 29.92 -11.92
CA ILE A 160 2.36 29.06 -10.78
C ILE A 160 1.47 29.85 -9.81
N PRO A 161 0.19 29.46 -9.64
CA PRO A 161 -0.73 30.15 -8.76
C PRO A 161 -0.52 29.72 -7.30
N LEU A 162 -0.02 30.63 -6.48
CA LEU A 162 0.29 30.43 -5.08
C LEU A 162 -0.58 31.29 -4.17
N ARG A 163 -0.65 30.91 -2.90
CA ARG A 163 -1.32 31.65 -1.83
C ARG A 163 -0.47 31.62 -0.58
N ILE A 164 -0.36 32.76 0.11
CA ILE A 164 0.38 32.84 1.37
C ILE A 164 -0.38 32.10 2.48
N ASN A 165 0.27 31.10 3.07
CA ASN A 165 -0.26 30.32 4.18
C ASN A 165 0.19 30.89 5.52
N SER A 166 1.48 31.22 5.65
CA SER A 166 2.02 31.79 6.89
C SER A 166 3.09 32.85 6.61
N LEU A 167 3.28 33.77 7.58
CA LEU A 167 4.24 34.86 7.52
C LEU A 167 4.94 35.01 8.87
N SER A 168 6.26 35.07 8.84
CA SER A 168 7.14 35.41 9.98
C SER A 168 8.01 36.61 9.61
N LEU A 169 8.04 37.61 10.49
CA LEU A 169 8.81 38.85 10.32
C LEU A 169 9.73 39.04 11.52
N THR A 170 11.04 39.15 11.28
CA THR A 170 12.04 39.44 12.32
C THR A 170 12.73 40.76 12.04
N GLU A 171 12.52 41.74 12.92
CA GLU A 171 13.19 43.05 12.85
C GLU A 171 14.61 42.94 13.42
N LEU A 172 15.61 43.32 12.64
CA LEU A 172 17.00 43.29 13.10
C LEU A 172 17.34 44.56 13.89
N PRO A 173 18.10 44.47 14.99
CA PRO A 173 18.45 45.64 15.80
C PRO A 173 19.19 46.70 14.99
N ARG A 174 18.69 47.93 15.01
CA ARG A 174 19.30 49.08 14.30
C ARG A 174 20.71 49.42 14.75
N ALA A 175 21.08 49.01 15.97
CA ALA A 175 22.44 49.17 16.49
C ALA A 175 23.48 48.38 15.67
N ILE A 176 23.06 47.27 15.05
CA ILE A 176 23.91 46.42 14.20
C ILE A 176 23.63 46.69 12.72
N TYR A 177 22.36 46.95 12.36
CA TYR A 177 21.90 47.17 10.98
C TYR A 177 21.17 48.52 10.85
N PRO A 178 21.91 49.64 10.64
CA PRO A 178 21.33 50.98 10.65
C PRO A 178 20.32 51.24 9.52
N ASP A 179 20.35 50.42 8.47
CA ASP A 179 19.43 50.42 7.32
C ASP A 179 18.04 49.81 7.61
N SER A 180 17.78 49.42 8.86
CA SER A 180 16.46 48.91 9.32
C SER A 180 16.00 47.67 8.56
N ARG A 181 16.84 46.63 8.56
CA ARG A 181 16.54 45.34 7.91
C ARG A 181 15.45 44.55 8.64
N ILE A 182 14.56 43.98 7.84
CA ILE A 182 13.56 43.02 8.30
C ILE A 182 13.76 41.71 7.53
N LYS A 183 13.94 40.61 8.25
CA LYS A 183 13.91 39.26 7.66
C LYS A 183 12.46 38.83 7.50
N VAL A 184 12.10 38.38 6.30
CA VAL A 184 10.79 37.87 5.94
C VAL A 184 10.93 36.39 5.61
N SER A 185 10.19 35.56 6.33
CA SER A 185 10.01 34.15 6.01
C SER A 185 8.52 33.89 5.79
N ALA A 186 8.14 33.43 4.59
CA ALA A 186 6.76 33.13 4.27
C ALA A 186 6.64 31.76 3.61
N SER A 187 5.63 30.99 4.00
CA SER A 187 5.26 29.75 3.35
C SER A 187 4.02 29.95 2.49
N LEU A 188 4.03 29.38 1.29
CA LEU A 188 2.96 29.49 0.32
C LEU A 188 2.51 28.09 -0.12
N GLY A 189 1.20 27.90 -0.24
CA GLY A 189 0.56 26.72 -0.81
C GLY A 189 -0.09 27.02 -2.15
N GLY A 190 -0.71 26.01 -2.75
CA GLY A 190 -1.37 26.17 -4.05
C GLY A 190 -2.66 26.98 -3.91
N ARG A 191 -2.93 27.89 -4.85
CA ARG A 191 -4.15 28.72 -4.83
C ARG A 191 -5.42 27.90 -4.64
N TRP A 192 -5.50 26.75 -5.31
CA TRP A 192 -6.69 25.91 -5.40
C TRP A 192 -6.94 25.02 -4.16
N GLU A 193 -5.97 24.89 -3.25
CA GLU A 193 -6.00 23.95 -2.11
C GLU A 193 -7.26 24.17 -1.24
N ASN A 194 -7.44 25.39 -0.72
CA ASN A 194 -8.58 25.73 0.13
C ASN A 194 -9.95 25.74 -0.58
N TYR A 195 -9.97 25.85 -1.91
CA TYR A 195 -11.21 25.79 -2.66
C TYR A 195 -11.66 24.33 -2.84
N LEU A 196 -10.73 23.40 -2.99
CA LEU A 196 -11.03 21.96 -3.16
C LEU A 196 -11.48 21.28 -1.88
N ASP A 197 -11.07 21.77 -0.72
CA ASP A 197 -11.53 21.26 0.58
C ASP A 197 -13.01 21.57 0.87
N GLN A 198 -13.63 22.45 0.08
CA GLN A 198 -15.04 22.82 0.25
C GLN A 198 -15.96 21.82 -0.46
N THR A 199 -17.02 21.40 0.22
CA THR A 199 -18.11 20.66 -0.42
C THR A 199 -19.01 21.62 -1.20
N CYS A 200 -19.63 21.11 -2.27
CA CYS A 200 -20.63 21.87 -3.02
C CYS A 200 -21.90 21.04 -3.21
N PHE A 201 -23.03 21.72 -3.44
CA PHE A 201 -24.28 21.03 -3.76
C PHE A 201 -24.13 20.19 -5.03
N LEU A 202 -24.55 18.94 -4.97
CA LEU A 202 -24.52 18.01 -6.09
C LEU A 202 -25.46 18.50 -7.21
N ARG A 203 -26.68 18.91 -6.84
CA ARG A 203 -27.70 19.40 -7.76
C ARG A 203 -27.56 20.88 -8.09
N SER A 204 -28.05 21.30 -9.25
CA SER A 204 -27.99 22.71 -9.67
C SER A 204 -29.04 23.60 -8.99
N ASP A 205 -30.10 22.98 -8.46
CA ASP A 205 -31.24 23.62 -7.79
C ASP A 205 -31.13 23.66 -6.25
N GLY A 206 -29.99 23.27 -5.68
CA GLY A 206 -29.73 23.31 -4.25
C GLY A 206 -29.72 24.75 -3.71
N LYS A 207 -30.85 25.18 -3.14
CA LYS A 207 -30.98 26.31 -2.23
C LYS A 207 -31.76 25.85 -0.99
N ASN A 208 -31.41 26.37 0.18
CA ASN A 208 -32.17 26.20 1.42
C ASN A 208 -33.58 26.77 1.27
N SER A 209 -34.54 25.94 0.87
CA SER A 209 -35.96 26.05 1.24
C SER A 209 -36.76 24.95 0.51
N THR A 210 -37.19 23.92 1.23
CA THR A 210 -38.38 23.16 0.86
C THR A 210 -39.61 23.97 1.26
N PRO A 211 -40.61 24.18 0.37
CA PRO A 211 -41.93 24.67 0.78
C PRO A 211 -42.60 23.61 1.68
N THR A 212 -43.00 24.02 2.87
CA THR A 212 -43.56 23.21 3.97
C THR A 212 -44.98 22.66 3.74
N ASP A 213 -45.55 22.77 2.54
CA ASP A 213 -47.00 22.62 2.35
C ASP A 213 -47.41 21.46 1.41
N GLN A 214 -46.53 20.50 1.16
CA GLN A 214 -46.92 19.24 0.50
C GLN A 214 -46.72 18.07 1.47
N PRO A 215 -47.73 17.20 1.65
CA PRO A 215 -47.53 15.95 2.38
C PRO A 215 -46.41 15.19 1.69
N PHE A 216 -45.39 14.79 2.46
CA PHE A 216 -44.28 13.98 1.98
C PHE A 216 -44.84 12.70 1.35
N GLN A 217 -44.95 12.69 0.02
CA GLN A 217 -45.22 11.49 -0.75
C GLN A 217 -43.90 10.78 -0.95
N ASP A 218 -43.86 9.52 -0.54
CA ASP A 218 -42.65 8.74 -0.67
C ASP A 218 -42.37 8.49 -2.17
N PRO A 219 -41.25 9.01 -2.74
CA PRO A 219 -40.99 8.98 -4.17
C PRO A 219 -41.01 7.57 -4.77
N GLU A 220 -40.60 6.57 -3.99
CA GLU A 220 -40.56 5.15 -4.37
C GLU A 220 -41.96 4.53 -4.46
N CYS A 221 -42.96 5.13 -3.81
CA CYS A 221 -44.33 4.63 -3.78
C CYS A 221 -45.29 5.48 -4.65
N ALA A 222 -44.81 6.56 -5.26
CA ALA A 222 -45.61 7.44 -6.10
C ALA A 222 -45.90 6.79 -7.48
N VAL A 223 -47.18 6.61 -7.79
CA VAL A 223 -47.62 5.99 -9.05
C VAL A 223 -47.43 6.99 -10.20
N ASN A 224 -46.43 6.74 -11.04
CA ASN A 224 -46.27 7.27 -12.41
C ASN A 224 -46.55 8.78 -12.59
N TYR A 225 -45.56 9.62 -12.31
CA TYR A 225 -45.39 10.83 -13.13
C TYR A 225 -44.44 10.53 -14.28
N SER A 226 -44.93 10.71 -15.51
CA SER A 226 -44.21 10.46 -16.74
C SER A 226 -42.89 11.25 -16.76
N ALA A 227 -41.78 10.51 -16.76
CA ALA A 227 -40.44 11.03 -16.93
C ALA A 227 -40.33 11.81 -18.25
N THR A 228 -40.38 13.13 -18.16
CA THR A 228 -39.88 14.01 -19.22
C THR A 228 -39.13 15.17 -18.57
N ASN A 229 -37.79 15.07 -18.63
CA ASN A 229 -36.81 16.14 -18.45
C ASN A 229 -36.68 16.77 -17.05
N ASP A 230 -36.20 16.03 -16.04
CA ASP A 230 -35.48 16.70 -14.92
C ASP A 230 -34.04 17.00 -15.41
N PRO A 231 -33.65 18.29 -15.59
CA PRO A 231 -32.30 18.66 -16.00
C PRO A 231 -31.21 18.31 -14.96
N ASN A 232 -31.56 17.77 -13.79
CA ASN A 232 -30.64 17.40 -12.70
C ASN A 232 -30.28 15.91 -12.61
N ARG A 233 -30.57 15.07 -13.61
CA ARG A 233 -30.19 13.64 -13.57
C ARG A 233 -28.68 13.40 -13.65
N ASN A 234 -27.92 14.36 -14.18
CA ASN A 234 -26.47 14.28 -14.22
C ASN A 234 -25.84 15.67 -14.01
N THR A 235 -24.60 15.66 -13.54
CA THR A 235 -23.75 16.85 -13.48
C THR A 235 -22.35 16.51 -13.98
N THR A 236 -21.53 17.52 -14.23
CA THR A 236 -20.15 17.33 -14.68
C THR A 236 -19.18 17.87 -13.63
N ILE A 237 -17.97 17.31 -13.58
CA ILE A 237 -16.90 17.80 -12.71
C ILE A 237 -16.61 19.28 -12.96
N ALA A 238 -16.60 19.71 -14.24
CA ALA A 238 -16.45 21.11 -14.60
C ALA A 238 -17.54 22.01 -13.97
N ARG A 239 -18.81 21.57 -13.95
CA ARG A 239 -19.89 22.30 -13.28
C ARG A 239 -19.70 22.34 -11.77
N LEU A 240 -19.32 21.23 -11.14
CA LEU A 240 -19.09 21.15 -9.70
C LEU A 240 -17.92 22.05 -9.26
N LEU A 241 -16.79 22.00 -9.97
CA LEU A 241 -15.65 22.89 -9.74
C LEU A 241 -16.01 24.36 -9.95
N SER A 242 -16.83 24.68 -10.96
CA SER A 242 -17.27 26.06 -11.20
C SER A 242 -18.10 26.64 -10.05
N LYS A 243 -18.84 25.80 -9.30
CA LYS A 243 -19.58 26.24 -8.09
C LYS A 243 -18.63 26.67 -6.97
N LEU A 244 -17.43 26.10 -6.93
CA LEU A 244 -16.35 26.47 -6.00
C LEU A 244 -15.49 27.63 -6.54
N GLY A 245 -15.86 28.22 -7.68
CA GLY A 245 -15.07 29.28 -8.32
C GLY A 245 -13.84 28.76 -9.06
N ILE A 246 -13.71 27.44 -9.26
CA ILE A 246 -12.57 26.82 -9.92
C ILE A 246 -12.95 26.49 -11.37
N ASN A 247 -12.15 26.96 -12.32
CA ASN A 247 -12.30 26.57 -13.72
C ASN A 247 -11.64 25.20 -13.99
N TYR A 248 -12.26 24.40 -14.85
CA TYR A 248 -11.75 23.08 -15.25
C TYR A 248 -11.20 23.13 -16.67
N ILE A 249 -10.01 22.58 -16.87
CA ILE A 249 -9.31 22.57 -18.16
C ILE A 249 -8.92 21.12 -18.49
N GLY A 250 -9.51 20.53 -19.54
CA GLY A 250 -9.18 19.15 -19.89
C GLY A 250 -10.24 18.48 -20.76
N PRO A 251 -10.08 17.17 -21.03
CA PRO A 251 -11.08 16.40 -21.76
C PRO A 251 -12.39 16.29 -20.98
N ASN A 252 -13.49 16.00 -21.67
CA ASN A 252 -14.77 15.74 -21.01
C ASN A 252 -14.70 14.43 -20.22
N LEU A 253 -14.75 14.52 -18.90
CA LEU A 253 -14.82 13.38 -18.00
C LEU A 253 -16.23 12.77 -17.97
N ALA A 254 -16.31 11.48 -17.60
CA ALA A 254 -17.59 10.79 -17.42
C ALA A 254 -18.51 11.56 -16.45
N PRO A 255 -19.80 11.76 -16.78
CA PRO A 255 -20.70 12.53 -15.94
C PRO A 255 -20.90 11.89 -14.56
N VAL A 256 -21.18 12.72 -13.56
CA VAL A 256 -21.62 12.30 -12.24
C VAL A 256 -23.12 12.03 -12.34
N GLN A 257 -23.52 10.77 -12.16
CA GLN A 257 -24.94 10.39 -12.14
C GLN A 257 -25.54 10.86 -10.81
N ILE A 258 -26.72 11.47 -10.87
CA ILE A 258 -27.48 11.89 -9.70
C ILE A 258 -28.70 10.96 -9.66
N PRO A 259 -28.75 10.00 -8.70
CA PRO A 259 -29.90 9.13 -8.53
C PRO A 259 -31.21 9.93 -8.47
N GLN A 260 -32.26 9.39 -9.07
CA GLN A 260 -33.62 9.84 -8.78
C GLN A 260 -33.79 9.74 -7.25
N ASP A 261 -34.32 10.78 -6.61
CA ASP A 261 -34.48 10.89 -5.14
C ASP A 261 -33.28 11.44 -4.34
N THR A 262 -32.19 11.85 -5.00
CA THR A 262 -31.11 12.59 -4.32
C THR A 262 -31.63 13.92 -3.73
N PRO A 263 -31.48 14.17 -2.41
CA PRO A 263 -31.92 15.41 -1.77
C PRO A 263 -31.32 16.68 -2.41
N ARG A 264 -32.07 17.80 -2.37
CA ARG A 264 -31.62 19.09 -2.95
C ARG A 264 -30.41 19.69 -2.24
N ASP A 265 -30.27 19.38 -0.97
CA ASP A 265 -29.18 19.77 -0.10
C ASP A 265 -28.01 18.77 -0.09
N ALA A 266 -28.08 17.68 -0.87
CA ALA A 266 -26.98 16.74 -1.00
C ALA A 266 -25.70 17.46 -1.46
N THR A 267 -24.62 17.28 -0.71
CA THR A 267 -23.31 17.86 -1.03
C THR A 267 -22.31 16.79 -1.41
N VAL A 268 -21.33 17.15 -2.23
CA VAL A 268 -20.24 16.28 -2.68
C VAL A 268 -18.92 17.02 -2.63
N ASN A 269 -17.82 16.25 -2.50
CA ASN A 269 -16.46 16.76 -2.67
C ASN A 269 -16.02 16.59 -4.15
N PRO A 270 -15.84 17.68 -4.93
CA PRO A 270 -15.45 17.58 -6.33
C PRO A 270 -14.05 17.01 -6.55
N ALA A 271 -13.14 17.14 -5.57
CA ALA A 271 -11.76 16.66 -5.69
C ALA A 271 -11.71 15.12 -5.71
N GLN A 272 -12.49 14.47 -4.84
CA GLN A 272 -12.63 13.02 -4.82
C GLN A 272 -13.22 12.51 -6.14
N LEU A 273 -14.33 13.12 -6.58
CA LEU A 273 -15.00 12.72 -7.83
C LEU A 273 -14.13 12.94 -9.08
N LEU A 274 -13.25 13.94 -9.06
CA LEU A 274 -12.25 14.19 -10.09
C LEU A 274 -11.21 13.07 -10.11
N GLY A 275 -10.66 12.69 -8.95
CA GLY A 275 -9.70 11.59 -8.80
C GLY A 275 -10.20 10.28 -9.43
N ASP A 276 -11.44 9.88 -9.10
CA ASP A 276 -12.03 8.62 -9.57
C ASP A 276 -12.19 8.55 -11.10
N ARG A 277 -12.32 9.71 -11.78
CA ARG A 277 -12.63 9.80 -13.21
C ARG A 277 -11.41 10.06 -14.10
N LEU A 278 -10.35 10.63 -13.55
CA LEU A 278 -9.14 10.98 -14.31
C LEU A 278 -8.51 9.76 -14.96
N ARG A 279 -8.45 8.64 -14.23
CA ARG A 279 -7.83 7.39 -14.69
C ARG A 279 -8.58 6.74 -15.85
N LEU A 280 -9.92 6.72 -15.80
CA LEU A 280 -10.76 6.28 -16.93
C LEU A 280 -10.55 7.12 -18.19
N ALA A 281 -10.28 8.41 -18.02
CA ALA A 281 -9.97 9.32 -19.11
C ALA A 281 -8.48 9.28 -19.54
N ASN A 282 -7.68 8.37 -19.00
CA ASN A 282 -6.24 8.26 -19.25
C ASN A 282 -5.46 9.56 -18.95
N CYS A 283 -5.84 10.24 -17.85
CA CYS A 283 -5.32 11.54 -17.44
C CYS A 283 -4.75 11.53 -16.01
N PHE A 284 -3.92 12.54 -15.73
CA PHE A 284 -3.50 12.96 -14.39
C PHE A 284 -3.90 14.41 -14.13
N VAL A 285 -3.90 14.84 -12.88
CA VAL A 285 -4.25 16.22 -12.49
C VAL A 285 -3.01 17.10 -12.33
N ARG A 286 -3.12 18.36 -12.76
CA ARG A 286 -2.13 19.42 -12.57
C ARG A 286 -2.79 20.62 -11.90
N TYR A 287 -2.29 20.97 -10.72
CA TYR A 287 -2.77 22.10 -9.91
C TYR A 287 -1.97 23.39 -10.12
N SER A 288 -0.86 23.34 -10.85
CA SER A 288 0.04 24.48 -11.08
C SER A 288 -0.36 25.37 -12.27
N ASN A 289 -1.62 25.32 -12.71
CA ASN A 289 -2.13 26.18 -13.78
C ASN A 289 -2.96 27.35 -13.20
N ALA A 290 -2.56 28.58 -13.50
CA ALA A 290 -3.21 29.80 -13.02
C ALA A 290 -4.65 30.00 -13.52
N GLN A 291 -5.03 29.37 -14.63
CA GLN A 291 -6.37 29.48 -15.22
C GLN A 291 -7.39 28.50 -14.63
N GLY A 292 -6.96 27.51 -13.83
CA GLY A 292 -7.85 26.49 -13.26
C GLY A 292 -7.15 25.15 -13.03
N ILE A 293 -7.92 24.16 -12.56
CA ILE A 293 -7.43 22.79 -12.39
C ILE A 293 -7.41 22.10 -13.75
N GLN A 294 -6.25 21.54 -14.10
CA GLN A 294 -6.04 20.93 -15.40
C GLN A 294 -5.98 19.41 -15.32
N ALA A 295 -6.78 18.73 -16.13
CA ALA A 295 -6.65 17.29 -16.39
C ALA A 295 -5.81 17.10 -17.67
N VAL A 296 -4.63 16.50 -17.52
CA VAL A 296 -3.65 16.33 -18.60
C VAL A 296 -3.64 14.86 -19.04
N PRO A 297 -4.00 14.54 -20.30
CA PRO A 297 -3.82 13.20 -20.84
C PRO A 297 -2.35 12.79 -20.81
N ILE A 298 -2.05 11.57 -20.37
CA ILE A 298 -0.67 11.09 -20.18
C ILE A 298 0.18 11.20 -21.45
N ASN A 299 -0.44 11.06 -22.63
CA ASN A 299 0.24 11.08 -23.93
C ASN A 299 0.35 12.49 -24.55
N SER A 300 -0.10 13.53 -23.85
CA SER A 300 -0.21 14.90 -24.38
C SER A 300 0.68 15.92 -23.65
N THR A 301 1.66 15.42 -22.90
CA THR A 301 2.55 16.23 -22.08
C THR A 301 3.68 16.84 -22.92
N ARG A 302 4.20 18.00 -22.48
CA ARG A 302 5.33 18.65 -23.16
C ARG A 302 6.58 17.78 -23.03
N VAL A 303 7.45 17.84 -24.04
CA VAL A 303 8.71 17.08 -24.05
C VAL A 303 9.88 18.06 -24.00
N TRP A 304 10.74 17.90 -23.01
CA TRP A 304 11.97 18.63 -22.84
C TRP A 304 13.15 17.74 -23.24
N THR A 305 14.13 18.27 -23.97
CA THR A 305 15.33 17.52 -24.39
C THR A 305 16.58 18.27 -23.99
N TYR A 306 17.48 17.61 -23.26
CA TYR A 306 18.73 18.17 -22.75
C TYR A 306 19.94 17.34 -23.17
N GLN A 307 21.07 18.01 -23.36
CA GLN A 307 22.37 17.35 -23.56
C GLN A 307 23.04 17.10 -22.21
N GLU A 308 24.01 16.18 -22.19
CA GLU A 308 24.80 15.91 -20.97
C GLU A 308 25.49 17.17 -20.44
N SER A 309 25.90 18.08 -21.33
CA SER A 309 26.49 19.37 -20.98
C SER A 309 25.56 20.36 -20.27
N ASP A 310 24.25 20.09 -20.26
CA ASP A 310 23.25 20.95 -19.62
C ASP A 310 22.93 20.51 -18.18
N ILE A 311 23.43 19.33 -17.77
CA ILE A 311 23.24 18.76 -16.44
C ILE A 311 24.30 19.35 -15.49
N LEU A 312 23.83 19.88 -14.37
CA LEU A 312 24.65 20.40 -13.29
C LEU A 312 24.87 19.29 -12.26
N GLY A 313 26.12 18.90 -12.04
CA GLY A 313 26.48 17.94 -10.99
C GLY A 313 26.19 16.48 -11.37
N GLU A 314 25.98 15.66 -10.35
CA GLU A 314 25.80 14.21 -10.48
C GLU A 314 24.34 13.85 -10.79
N VAL A 315 24.14 12.74 -11.52
CA VAL A 315 22.83 12.12 -11.71
C VAL A 315 22.70 10.99 -10.70
N GLU A 316 21.86 11.18 -9.69
CA GLU A 316 21.57 10.16 -8.68
C GLU A 316 20.46 9.24 -9.17
N THR A 317 20.57 7.95 -8.87
CA THR A 317 19.61 6.93 -9.31
C THR A 317 19.21 6.04 -8.14
N SER A 318 17.91 5.87 -7.92
CA SER A 318 17.35 5.05 -6.83
C SER A 318 16.23 4.13 -7.30
N TYR A 319 16.20 2.93 -6.70
CA TYR A 319 15.22 1.87 -6.95
C TYR A 319 14.74 1.30 -5.61
N GLU A 320 13.44 1.13 -5.43
CA GLU A 320 12.87 0.40 -4.31
C GLU A 320 12.18 -0.88 -4.80
N ALA A 321 12.52 -2.03 -4.22
CA ALA A 321 11.88 -3.30 -4.56
C ALA A 321 10.58 -3.46 -3.75
N ILE A 322 9.43 -3.50 -4.42
CA ILE A 322 8.12 -3.51 -3.75
C ILE A 322 7.51 -4.94 -3.64
N ALA A 323 8.05 -5.93 -4.37
CA ALA A 323 7.61 -7.33 -4.28
C ALA A 323 8.45 -8.17 -3.29
N LYS A 324 7.81 -8.76 -2.26
CA LYS A 324 8.43 -9.59 -1.21
C LYS A 324 8.87 -11.01 -1.64
N THR A 325 8.78 -11.36 -2.92
CA THR A 325 9.22 -12.67 -3.42
C THR A 325 9.75 -12.56 -4.86
N SER A 326 10.98 -12.09 -5.01
CA SER A 326 11.67 -12.22 -6.31
C SER A 326 11.85 -13.71 -6.61
N LYS A 327 11.26 -14.21 -7.71
CA LYS A 327 11.56 -15.56 -8.24
C LYS A 327 12.94 -15.60 -8.92
N THR A 328 13.57 -14.44 -9.14
CA THR A 328 14.88 -14.28 -9.77
C THR A 328 15.98 -14.52 -8.73
N ARG A 329 16.41 -15.77 -8.58
CA ARG A 329 17.63 -16.06 -7.80
C ARG A 329 18.82 -15.37 -8.49
N LEU A 330 19.71 -14.79 -7.70
CA LEU A 330 21.02 -14.28 -8.12
C LEU A 330 21.97 -15.43 -8.54
N GLY A 331 21.46 -16.43 -9.27
CA GLY A 331 22.16 -17.64 -9.69
C GLY A 331 22.49 -17.68 -11.18
N ALA A 332 22.01 -16.70 -11.95
CA ALA A 332 22.42 -16.50 -13.32
C ALA A 332 22.51 -14.98 -13.56
N MET A 333 23.71 -14.41 -13.33
CA MET A 333 24.10 -13.28 -14.17
C MET A 333 24.00 -13.81 -15.60
N SER A 334 22.91 -13.48 -16.30
CA SER A 334 22.83 -13.69 -17.73
C SER A 334 24.10 -13.06 -18.28
N SER A 335 24.95 -13.87 -18.90
CA SER A 335 26.01 -13.38 -19.75
C SER A 335 25.32 -12.69 -20.93
N THR A 336 24.86 -11.46 -20.72
CA THR A 336 24.68 -10.49 -21.78
C THR A 336 26.07 -10.24 -22.31
N THR A 337 26.49 -11.14 -23.20
CA THR A 337 27.55 -10.91 -24.16
C THR A 337 27.23 -9.57 -24.81
N PRO A 338 28.04 -8.52 -24.60
CA PRO A 338 27.96 -7.34 -25.43
C PRO A 338 28.16 -7.85 -26.85
N SER A 339 27.16 -7.64 -27.72
CA SER A 339 27.24 -8.09 -29.10
C SER A 339 28.53 -7.53 -29.72
N GLY A 340 29.46 -8.42 -30.09
CA GLY A 340 30.40 -8.16 -31.17
C GLY A 340 31.89 -7.96 -30.83
N ASN A 341 32.41 -8.24 -29.63
CA ASN A 341 33.86 -8.37 -29.44
C ASN A 341 34.24 -9.45 -28.41
N ALA A 342 35.05 -10.41 -28.84
CA ALA A 342 35.30 -11.68 -28.16
C ALA A 342 36.28 -11.64 -26.97
N ASP A 343 36.65 -10.47 -26.44
CA ASP A 343 37.76 -10.35 -25.47
C ASP A 343 37.39 -9.81 -24.07
N TYR A 344 36.11 -9.63 -23.75
CA TYR A 344 35.70 -9.20 -22.39
C TYR A 344 35.00 -10.32 -21.63
N ASN A 345 35.80 -11.18 -21.01
CA ASN A 345 35.38 -12.04 -19.90
C ASN A 345 35.87 -11.36 -18.61
N PRO A 346 35.01 -10.71 -17.80
CA PRO A 346 35.46 -10.03 -16.60
C PRO A 346 35.79 -11.07 -15.53
N THR A 347 36.98 -11.66 -15.65
CA THR A 347 37.66 -12.23 -14.49
C THR A 347 38.05 -11.05 -13.63
N ILE A 348 37.30 -10.80 -12.56
CA ILE A 348 37.69 -9.83 -11.54
C ILE A 348 38.91 -10.44 -10.85
N ASP A 349 40.11 -10.08 -11.34
CA ASP A 349 41.36 -10.39 -10.67
C ASP A 349 41.46 -9.51 -9.42
N LEU A 350 40.96 -10.03 -8.29
CA LEU A 350 41.01 -9.37 -6.98
C LEU A 350 42.44 -9.25 -6.43
N VAL A 351 43.46 -9.74 -7.15
CA VAL A 351 44.85 -9.80 -6.68
C VAL A 351 45.74 -8.75 -7.35
N ASN A 352 45.39 -8.24 -8.54
CA ASN A 352 46.20 -7.25 -9.26
C ASN A 352 45.38 -6.02 -9.66
N PHE A 353 45.58 -4.90 -8.96
CA PHE A 353 45.17 -3.59 -9.50
C PHE A 353 45.97 -3.33 -10.78
N PRO A 354 45.32 -3.00 -11.91
CA PRO A 354 46.03 -2.76 -13.17
C PRO A 354 46.98 -1.55 -13.01
N SER A 355 48.28 -1.79 -13.22
CA SER A 355 49.35 -0.79 -13.14
C SER A 355 49.51 0.05 -14.41
N THR A 356 48.73 -0.27 -15.44
CA THR A 356 48.65 0.48 -16.70
C THR A 356 47.39 1.31 -16.73
N ILE A 357 47.53 2.63 -16.91
CA ILE A 357 46.43 3.55 -17.18
C ILE A 357 45.79 3.12 -18.52
N THR A 358 44.70 2.35 -18.45
CA THR A 358 43.85 2.09 -19.60
C THR A 358 43.14 3.40 -19.97
N SER A 359 43.16 3.75 -21.26
CA SER A 359 42.41 4.91 -21.75
C SER A 359 40.95 4.74 -21.34
N VAL A 360 40.35 5.80 -20.77
CA VAL A 360 38.94 5.80 -20.37
C VAL A 360 38.10 5.34 -21.57
N PRO A 361 37.34 4.24 -21.45
CA PRO A 361 36.55 3.73 -22.56
C PRO A 361 35.58 4.82 -23.04
N THR A 362 35.62 5.14 -24.34
CA THR A 362 34.67 6.06 -24.93
C THR A 362 33.27 5.41 -24.87
N PRO A 363 32.28 6.05 -24.23
CA PRO A 363 30.94 5.48 -24.17
C PRO A 363 30.34 5.43 -25.58
N ILE A 364 29.75 4.29 -25.94
CA ILE A 364 29.00 4.12 -27.20
C ILE A 364 27.62 4.73 -27.00
N LEU A 365 27.25 5.67 -27.88
CA LEU A 365 25.91 6.26 -27.87
C LEU A 365 24.86 5.18 -28.13
N LYS A 366 23.94 4.98 -27.19
CA LYS A 366 22.87 3.98 -27.29
C LYS A 366 21.62 4.45 -26.56
N ALA A 367 20.46 3.89 -26.93
CA ALA A 367 19.28 3.99 -26.09
C ALA A 367 19.50 3.21 -24.79
N GLU A 368 18.93 3.70 -23.70
CA GLU A 368 18.89 2.97 -22.44
C GLU A 368 18.26 1.57 -22.62
N GLY A 369 18.87 0.56 -21.99
CA GLY A 369 18.33 -0.79 -22.00
C GLY A 369 16.99 -0.89 -21.26
N ALA A 370 16.24 -1.96 -21.48
CA ALA A 370 15.02 -2.22 -20.72
C ALA A 370 15.36 -2.38 -19.23
N ILE A 371 14.99 -1.39 -18.42
CA ILE A 371 15.09 -1.45 -16.96
C ILE A 371 14.01 -2.42 -16.46
N ALA A 372 14.33 -3.25 -15.46
CA ALA A 372 13.33 -4.05 -14.77
C ALA A 372 12.20 -3.13 -14.26
N LEU A 373 10.95 -3.53 -14.48
CA LEU A 373 9.81 -2.81 -13.90
C LEU A 373 10.01 -2.79 -12.38
N GLY A 374 9.92 -1.61 -11.77
CA GLY A 374 9.97 -1.55 -10.31
C GLY A 374 8.71 -2.12 -9.65
N PHE A 375 7.66 -2.40 -10.45
CA PHE A 375 6.44 -3.06 -10.02
C PHE A 375 6.10 -4.29 -10.90
N GLU A 376 6.13 -5.46 -10.28
CA GLU A 376 5.59 -6.70 -10.83
C GLU A 376 4.17 -6.89 -10.27
N TYR A 377 3.18 -7.00 -11.16
CA TYR A 377 1.79 -7.27 -10.80
C TYR A 377 1.51 -8.76 -10.97
N PRO A 378 1.34 -9.54 -9.87
CA PRO A 378 0.85 -10.90 -9.93
C PRO A 378 -0.60 -10.92 -10.43
N ASN A 379 -1.25 -12.08 -10.43
CA ASN A 379 -2.65 -12.18 -10.85
C ASN A 379 -3.54 -11.33 -9.95
N ILE A 380 -4.06 -10.22 -10.47
CA ILE A 380 -5.00 -9.34 -9.79
C ILE A 380 -6.39 -9.57 -10.38
N GLU A 381 -7.36 -9.86 -9.52
CA GLU A 381 -8.75 -10.01 -9.94
C GLU A 381 -9.41 -8.64 -10.13
N VAL A 382 -9.94 -8.39 -11.32
CA VAL A 382 -10.65 -7.13 -11.62
C VAL A 382 -12.11 -7.29 -11.27
N SER A 383 -12.56 -6.60 -10.22
CA SER A 383 -13.95 -6.60 -9.79
C SER A 383 -14.71 -5.44 -10.46
N VAL A 384 -15.52 -5.78 -11.47
CA VAL A 384 -16.37 -4.83 -12.20
C VAL A 384 -17.72 -5.45 -12.51
N ASP A 385 -18.80 -4.74 -12.21
CA ASP A 385 -20.15 -5.07 -12.68
C ASP A 385 -20.33 -4.49 -14.09
N PHE A 386 -20.03 -5.27 -15.13
CA PHE A 386 -20.27 -4.86 -16.52
C PHE A 386 -21.79 -4.79 -16.76
N THR A 387 -22.36 -3.60 -16.61
CA THR A 387 -23.74 -3.35 -17.00
C THR A 387 -23.82 -3.27 -18.51
N GLU A 388 -24.34 -4.31 -19.16
CA GLU A 388 -24.83 -4.15 -20.53
C GLU A 388 -25.93 -3.09 -20.50
N THR A 389 -25.64 -1.94 -21.10
CA THR A 389 -26.58 -0.84 -21.31
C THR A 389 -27.76 -1.31 -22.15
N ASN A 390 -28.81 -1.82 -21.50
CA ASN A 390 -30.20 -1.77 -21.93
C ASN A 390 -31.20 -2.19 -20.82
N ALA A 391 -30.85 -2.04 -19.54
CA ALA A 391 -31.86 -2.05 -18.49
C ALA A 391 -32.53 -0.67 -18.44
N LYS A 392 -33.67 -0.53 -19.14
CA LYS A 392 -34.69 0.37 -18.61
C LYS A 392 -35.04 -0.21 -17.24
N GLU A 393 -34.59 0.44 -16.18
CA GLU A 393 -35.09 0.20 -14.83
C GLU A 393 -36.60 0.43 -14.86
N GLN A 394 -37.34 -0.65 -15.09
CA GLN A 394 -38.70 -0.77 -14.60
C GLN A 394 -38.57 -1.48 -13.26
N GLU A 395 -38.29 -0.69 -12.22
CA GLU A 395 -38.64 -1.15 -10.88
C GLU A 395 -40.16 -1.23 -10.79
N ARG A 396 -40.64 -2.46 -10.72
CA ARG A 396 -41.96 -2.79 -10.19
C ARG A 396 -41.81 -4.00 -9.29
N THR A 397 -41.20 -3.83 -8.12
CA THR A 397 -41.41 -4.75 -7.00
C THR A 397 -42.72 -4.41 -6.31
N GLN A 398 -43.84 -4.63 -7.01
CA GLN A 398 -45.14 -4.64 -6.36
C GLN A 398 -45.31 -5.99 -5.64
N GLY A 399 -44.91 -6.04 -4.36
CA GLY A 399 -45.48 -6.99 -3.39
C GLY A 399 -44.66 -8.20 -2.96
N GLN A 400 -43.35 -8.28 -3.21
CA GLN A 400 -42.51 -9.31 -2.57
C GLN A 400 -41.56 -8.68 -1.56
N THR A 401 -41.61 -9.15 -0.32
CA THR A 401 -40.73 -8.71 0.77
C THR A 401 -39.44 -9.54 0.74
N PRO A 402 -38.26 -8.92 0.94
CA PRO A 402 -37.01 -9.66 1.14
C PRO A 402 -37.15 -10.67 2.29
N ARG A 403 -36.44 -11.80 2.18
CA ARG A 403 -36.48 -12.87 3.18
C ARG A 403 -35.09 -13.41 3.45
N TYR A 404 -34.87 -13.94 4.65
CA TYR A 404 -33.65 -14.67 4.96
C TYR A 404 -33.76 -16.11 4.48
N VAL A 405 -32.77 -16.57 3.71
CA VAL A 405 -32.66 -17.96 3.23
C VAL A 405 -31.42 -18.60 3.82
N ARG A 406 -31.55 -19.84 4.28
CA ARG A 406 -30.44 -20.59 4.86
C ARG A 406 -29.41 -20.95 3.78
N LYS A 407 -28.14 -20.65 4.02
CA LYS A 407 -26.98 -21.05 3.20
C LYS A 407 -26.79 -22.56 3.26
N GLU A 408 -26.27 -23.14 2.19
CA GLU A 408 -25.84 -24.53 2.20
C GLU A 408 -24.69 -24.74 3.19
N LEU A 409 -24.67 -25.91 3.84
CA LEU A 409 -23.66 -26.24 4.84
C LEU A 409 -22.43 -26.84 4.16
N LYS A 410 -21.39 -26.03 3.99
CA LYS A 410 -20.13 -26.42 3.37
C LYS A 410 -19.13 -26.84 4.45
N ARG A 411 -18.59 -28.06 4.34
CA ARG A 411 -17.51 -28.56 5.20
C ARG A 411 -16.25 -28.74 4.38
N ASP A 412 -15.21 -28.01 4.76
CA ASP A 412 -13.90 -28.06 4.12
C ASP A 412 -12.86 -28.49 5.17
N THR A 413 -11.98 -29.43 4.81
CA THR A 413 -10.83 -29.80 5.64
C THR A 413 -9.56 -29.38 4.92
N ARG A 414 -8.70 -28.61 5.59
CA ARG A 414 -7.39 -28.21 5.07
C ARG A 414 -6.26 -28.74 5.94
N THR A 415 -5.11 -29.00 5.32
CA THR A 415 -3.88 -29.40 6.01
C THR A 415 -2.94 -28.21 6.09
N GLU A 416 -2.54 -27.85 7.30
CA GLU A 416 -1.54 -26.83 7.62
C GLU A 416 -0.25 -27.53 8.11
N GLY A 417 0.92 -26.93 7.91
CA GLY A 417 2.22 -27.50 8.31
C GLY A 417 2.88 -28.43 7.27
N ASP A 418 3.74 -29.34 7.73
CA ASP A 418 4.50 -30.26 6.86
C ASP A 418 3.60 -31.39 6.35
N LYS A 419 3.33 -31.42 5.04
CA LYS A 419 2.50 -32.45 4.40
C LYS A 419 3.07 -33.87 4.54
N THR A 420 4.37 -33.97 4.82
CA THR A 420 5.13 -35.22 4.98
C THR A 420 5.65 -35.38 6.40
N ALA A 421 4.93 -34.88 7.40
CA ALA A 421 5.30 -35.02 8.81
C ALA A 421 5.46 -36.49 9.25
N ASP A 422 4.72 -37.41 8.66
CA ASP A 422 4.78 -38.85 8.89
C ASP A 422 6.00 -39.53 8.27
N ALA A 423 6.75 -38.84 7.39
CA ALA A 423 8.00 -39.32 6.84
C ALA A 423 9.20 -38.82 7.68
N PRO A 424 10.24 -39.66 7.91
CA PRO A 424 11.48 -39.26 8.58
C PRO A 424 12.15 -38.03 7.93
N LEU A 425 13.14 -37.46 8.64
CA LEU A 425 13.95 -36.35 8.12
C LEU A 425 14.68 -36.75 6.82
N GLU A 426 14.65 -35.87 5.82
CA GLU A 426 15.29 -36.13 4.53
C GLU A 426 16.81 -36.27 4.70
N GLY A 427 17.40 -37.32 4.12
CA GLY A 427 18.83 -37.62 4.22
C GLY A 427 19.25 -38.47 5.42
N VAL A 428 18.34 -38.81 6.35
CA VAL A 428 18.62 -39.75 7.44
C VAL A 428 18.37 -41.18 6.96
N SER A 429 19.44 -41.88 6.55
CA SER A 429 19.37 -43.30 6.14
C SER A 429 19.70 -44.28 7.26
N GLU A 430 20.35 -43.83 8.33
CA GLU A 430 20.79 -44.63 9.48
C GLU A 430 20.93 -43.73 10.72
N ILE A 431 20.50 -44.20 11.88
CA ILE A 431 20.56 -43.48 13.16
C ILE A 431 21.80 -43.93 13.94
N LYS A 432 22.76 -43.04 14.20
CA LYS A 432 24.05 -43.36 14.85
C LYS A 432 24.30 -42.70 16.20
N THR A 433 23.32 -41.95 16.70
CA THR A 433 23.47 -41.12 17.89
C THR A 433 22.15 -40.99 18.63
N MET A 434 22.20 -40.74 19.93
CA MET A 434 21.02 -40.40 20.74
C MET A 434 20.53 -38.96 20.53
N SER A 435 21.34 -38.09 19.92
CA SER A 435 20.99 -36.67 19.71
C SER A 435 19.82 -36.44 18.74
N LEU A 436 19.41 -37.45 17.98
CA LEU A 436 18.23 -37.37 17.10
C LEU A 436 16.92 -37.72 17.84
N CYS A 437 16.99 -38.23 19.07
CA CYS A 437 15.81 -38.53 19.88
C CYS A 437 15.11 -37.23 20.34
N PHE A 438 13.78 -37.19 20.23
CA PHE A 438 13.02 -35.94 20.36
C PHE A 438 13.15 -35.27 21.73
N ASP A 439 13.25 -36.05 22.81
CA ASP A 439 13.33 -35.53 24.17
C ASP A 439 14.75 -35.11 24.56
N ILE A 440 15.74 -35.33 23.69
CA ILE A 440 17.13 -34.86 23.79
C ILE A 440 17.40 -33.70 22.81
N GLY A 441 16.34 -33.08 22.27
CA GLY A 441 16.44 -31.96 21.33
C GLY A 441 16.53 -32.38 19.85
N GLY A 442 16.19 -33.62 19.54
CA GLY A 442 16.02 -34.09 18.16
C GLY A 442 14.95 -33.31 17.40
N GLN A 443 15.15 -33.14 16.08
CA GLN A 443 14.24 -32.39 15.23
C GLN A 443 12.90 -33.11 15.05
N THR A 444 11.79 -32.38 15.15
CA THR A 444 10.42 -32.87 14.96
C THR A 444 9.76 -32.23 13.75
N LYS A 445 8.72 -32.88 13.21
CA LYS A 445 7.83 -32.33 12.18
C LYS A 445 6.40 -32.25 12.73
N SER A 446 5.64 -31.25 12.31
CA SER A 446 4.25 -31.09 12.74
C SER A 446 3.31 -30.83 11.57
N ARG A 447 2.08 -31.31 11.68
CA ARG A 447 0.97 -31.02 10.76
C ARG A 447 -0.33 -30.87 11.52
N SER A 448 -1.25 -30.10 10.95
CA SER A 448 -2.57 -29.85 11.53
C SER A 448 -3.65 -30.05 10.47
N TYR A 449 -4.70 -30.80 10.80
CA TYR A 449 -5.91 -30.92 9.99
C TYR A 449 -6.99 -30.03 10.58
N VAL A 450 -7.34 -28.95 9.87
CA VAL A 450 -8.36 -27.99 10.30
C VAL A 450 -9.63 -28.25 9.50
N THR A 451 -10.70 -28.64 10.19
CA THR A 451 -12.03 -28.81 9.60
C THR A 451 -12.90 -27.60 9.93
N GLU A 452 -13.38 -26.92 8.90
CA GLU A 452 -14.23 -25.74 8.98
C GLU A 452 -15.62 -26.03 8.40
N GLU A 453 -16.65 -25.51 9.06
CA GLU A 453 -18.05 -25.52 8.61
C GLU A 453 -18.45 -24.07 8.31
N ASN A 454 -18.73 -23.75 7.05
CA ASN A 454 -19.02 -22.39 6.58
C ASN A 454 -17.96 -21.34 7.01
N GLY A 455 -16.69 -21.74 7.00
CA GLY A 455 -15.55 -20.91 7.43
C GLY A 455 -15.38 -20.79 8.95
N THR A 456 -16.19 -21.47 9.76
CA THR A 456 -16.01 -21.54 11.22
C THR A 456 -15.32 -22.85 11.61
N LYS A 457 -14.27 -22.78 12.42
CA LYS A 457 -13.53 -23.98 12.89
C LYS A 457 -14.43 -24.86 13.77
N ILE A 458 -14.53 -26.15 13.46
CA ILE A 458 -15.28 -27.12 14.27
C ILE A 458 -14.39 -28.21 14.87
N GLN A 459 -13.27 -28.52 14.21
CA GLN A 459 -12.31 -29.51 14.68
C GLN A 459 -10.90 -29.21 14.18
N VAL A 460 -9.90 -29.40 15.04
CA VAL A 460 -8.48 -29.33 14.70
C VAL A 460 -7.80 -30.61 15.18
N ILE A 461 -7.04 -31.29 14.32
CA ILE A 461 -6.22 -32.45 14.69
C ILE A 461 -4.76 -32.06 14.48
N ASP A 462 -4.01 -31.88 15.57
CA ASP A 462 -2.58 -31.58 15.55
C ASP A 462 -1.78 -32.87 15.76
N GLU A 463 -0.80 -33.09 14.89
CA GLU A 463 0.14 -34.20 14.98
C GLU A 463 1.58 -33.68 15.01
N THR A 464 2.39 -34.22 15.92
CA THR A 464 3.84 -33.99 15.99
C THR A 464 4.55 -35.33 15.88
N TRP A 465 5.54 -35.39 15.01
CA TRP A 465 6.30 -36.59 14.66
C TRP A 465 7.79 -36.37 14.95
N GLY A 466 8.49 -37.44 15.33
CA GLY A 466 9.90 -37.41 15.66
C GLY A 466 10.45 -38.80 15.93
N PHE A 467 11.75 -38.91 16.16
CA PHE A 467 12.35 -40.17 16.58
C PHE A 467 12.22 -40.36 18.09
N ALA A 468 11.76 -41.53 18.51
CA ALA A 468 11.66 -41.93 19.91
C ALA A 468 12.16 -43.37 20.07
N TYR A 469 13.36 -43.52 20.63
CA TYR A 469 14.10 -44.78 20.77
C TYR A 469 15.08 -44.72 21.96
N THR A 470 15.48 -45.89 22.47
CA THR A 470 16.54 -46.05 23.48
C THR A 470 17.87 -46.40 22.82
N ALA A 471 19.01 -46.22 23.51
CA ALA A 471 20.30 -46.58 22.91
C ALA A 471 20.40 -48.08 22.61
N ASP A 472 19.90 -48.93 23.51
CA ASP A 472 19.79 -50.37 23.32
C ASP A 472 18.98 -50.74 22.06
N SER A 473 17.87 -50.04 21.80
CA SER A 473 17.03 -50.31 20.61
C SER A 473 17.69 -50.04 19.26
N ILE A 474 18.80 -49.29 19.25
CA ILE A 474 19.60 -49.01 18.06
C ILE A 474 21.02 -49.56 18.18
N TYR A 475 21.34 -50.33 19.22
CA TYR A 475 22.69 -50.88 19.42
C TYR A 475 22.92 -52.09 18.54
N ASN A 476 24.09 -52.16 17.92
CA ASN A 476 24.49 -53.27 17.06
C ASN A 476 25.65 -54.04 17.70
N ASP A 477 25.32 -55.14 18.38
CA ASP A 477 26.25 -56.04 19.07
C ASP A 477 27.42 -56.51 18.19
N ALA A 478 27.18 -56.70 16.89
CA ALA A 478 28.21 -57.18 15.97
C ALA A 478 29.28 -56.13 15.66
N THR A 479 28.94 -54.84 15.79
CA THR A 479 29.84 -53.72 15.49
C THR A 479 30.26 -52.93 16.73
N GLY A 480 29.57 -53.12 17.86
CA GLY A 480 29.75 -52.34 19.08
C GLY A 480 29.36 -50.87 18.96
N ASN A 481 28.57 -50.50 17.94
CA ASN A 481 28.18 -49.12 17.63
C ASN A 481 26.65 -48.97 17.59
N LEU A 482 26.17 -47.74 17.78
CA LEU A 482 24.78 -47.37 17.53
C LEU A 482 24.52 -47.29 16.01
N SER A 483 23.51 -48.03 15.54
CA SER A 483 23.11 -48.21 14.16
C SER A 483 21.62 -48.61 14.10
N GLY A 484 20.72 -47.64 14.10
CA GLY A 484 19.27 -47.81 14.03
C GLY A 484 18.64 -47.51 12.66
N ASP A 485 17.46 -48.09 12.42
CA ASP A 485 16.66 -47.86 11.21
C ASP A 485 15.81 -46.57 11.35
N PRO A 486 15.77 -45.69 10.33
CA PRO A 486 14.84 -44.56 10.26
C PRO A 486 13.35 -44.91 10.46
N SER A 487 12.95 -46.19 10.34
CA SER A 487 11.59 -46.67 10.62
C SER A 487 11.09 -46.44 12.06
N ILE A 488 11.98 -46.03 12.98
CA ILE A 488 11.65 -45.66 14.37
C ILE A 488 11.08 -44.22 14.48
N TRP A 489 10.82 -43.57 13.35
CA TRP A 489 10.07 -42.31 13.26
C TRP A 489 8.58 -42.55 13.60
N GLN A 490 8.06 -41.87 14.61
CA GLN A 490 6.70 -42.11 15.09
C GLN A 490 5.98 -40.83 15.51
N CYS A 491 4.64 -40.92 15.58
CA CYS A 491 3.78 -39.84 16.07
C CYS A 491 3.97 -39.71 17.58
N LEU A 492 4.60 -38.61 18.00
CA LEU A 492 4.92 -38.30 19.39
C LEU A 492 3.70 -37.73 20.11
N ARG A 493 2.95 -36.87 19.45
CA ARG A 493 1.77 -36.21 20.02
C ARG A 493 0.69 -36.14 18.97
N ARG A 494 -0.52 -36.53 19.35
CA ARG A 494 -1.73 -36.32 18.55
C ARG A 494 -2.82 -35.77 19.43
N THR A 495 -3.29 -34.56 19.14
CA THR A 495 -4.38 -33.90 19.88
C THR A 495 -5.51 -33.53 18.93
N THR A 496 -6.73 -33.87 19.29
CA THR A 496 -7.97 -33.49 18.61
C THR A 496 -8.69 -32.47 19.47
N THR A 497 -8.92 -31.30 18.92
CA THR A 497 -9.58 -30.16 19.55
C THR A 497 -10.92 -29.91 18.87
N ASP A 498 -12.02 -30.17 19.58
CA ASP A 498 -13.40 -30.02 19.11
C ASP A 498 -14.05 -28.76 19.69
N TYR A 499 -14.69 -27.96 18.83
CA TYR A 499 -15.32 -26.68 19.20
C TYR A 499 -16.83 -26.82 19.30
N TYR A 500 -17.38 -26.57 20.50
CA TYR A 500 -18.81 -26.72 20.77
C TYR A 500 -19.50 -25.38 20.90
N TYR A 501 -20.44 -25.14 19.99
CA TYR A 501 -21.21 -23.91 19.91
C TYR A 501 -22.64 -24.15 20.38
N ASP A 502 -23.25 -23.13 20.95
CA ASP A 502 -24.67 -23.11 21.27
C ASP A 502 -25.50 -23.21 19.99
N TYR A 503 -26.49 -24.10 20.00
CA TYR A 503 -27.32 -24.36 18.82
C TYR A 503 -28.22 -23.17 18.45
N ASN A 504 -28.69 -22.42 19.44
CA ASN A 504 -29.67 -21.35 19.24
C ASN A 504 -29.01 -20.02 18.90
N THR A 505 -27.88 -19.71 19.56
CA THR A 505 -27.23 -18.40 19.48
C THR A 505 -25.93 -18.42 18.67
N GLY A 506 -25.37 -19.61 18.41
CA GLY A 506 -24.14 -19.78 17.64
C GLY A 506 -22.85 -19.40 18.39
N TYR A 507 -22.91 -19.05 19.68
CA TYR A 507 -21.71 -18.71 20.46
C TYR A 507 -20.91 -19.93 20.89
N LEU A 508 -19.59 -19.81 20.94
CA LEU A 508 -18.69 -20.86 21.44
C LEU A 508 -18.87 -21.02 22.96
N LEU A 509 -19.26 -22.21 23.42
CA LEU A 509 -19.50 -22.49 24.84
C LEU A 509 -18.33 -23.23 25.50
N TYR A 510 -17.75 -24.20 24.79
CA TYR A 510 -16.59 -24.92 25.28
C TYR A 510 -15.79 -25.56 24.13
N VAL A 511 -14.53 -25.86 24.42
CA VAL A 511 -13.59 -26.54 23.54
C VAL A 511 -13.07 -27.76 24.30
N ILE A 512 -13.09 -28.93 23.67
CA ILE A 512 -12.55 -30.16 24.26
C ILE A 512 -11.31 -30.55 23.48
N THR A 513 -10.21 -30.80 24.18
CA THR A 513 -8.99 -31.36 23.60
C THR A 513 -8.79 -32.77 24.15
N SER A 514 -8.59 -33.74 23.26
CA SER A 514 -8.32 -35.12 23.63
C SER A 514 -7.19 -35.70 22.78
N GLY A 515 -6.45 -36.68 23.27
CA GLY A 515 -5.36 -37.23 22.50
C GLY A 515 -4.36 -38.01 23.33
N TYR A 516 -3.13 -38.06 22.84
CA TYR A 516 -2.01 -38.64 23.59
C TYR A 516 -0.72 -37.85 23.38
N ASN A 517 0.18 -38.01 24.34
CA ASN A 517 1.56 -37.52 24.29
C ASN A 517 2.51 -38.67 24.64
N THR A 518 3.62 -38.79 23.94
CA THR A 518 4.64 -39.82 24.17
C THR A 518 5.70 -39.27 25.12
N VAL A 519 6.00 -40.00 26.19
CA VAL A 519 6.93 -39.60 27.27
C VAL A 519 7.71 -40.81 27.78
N ARG A 520 8.79 -40.57 28.56
CA ARG A 520 9.50 -41.58 29.35
C ARG A 520 9.93 -40.99 30.70
N TYR A 521 10.09 -41.81 31.73
CA TYR A 521 10.36 -41.35 33.10
C TYR A 521 11.77 -40.79 33.30
N LYS A 522 12.77 -41.41 32.66
CA LYS A 522 14.16 -40.93 32.65
C LYS A 522 14.64 -40.71 31.21
N GLN A 523 15.36 -39.63 31.00
CA GLN A 523 16.06 -39.35 29.75
C GLN A 523 17.46 -39.97 29.80
N GLU A 524 17.92 -40.55 28.68
CA GLU A 524 19.27 -41.10 28.59
C GLU A 524 20.33 -40.02 28.37
N ASN A 525 21.52 -40.24 28.92
CA ASN A 525 22.69 -39.43 28.64
C ASN A 525 23.24 -39.74 27.23
N PRO A 526 23.33 -38.75 26.32
CA PRO A 526 23.80 -38.98 24.95
C PRO A 526 25.25 -39.48 24.85
N GLN A 527 26.08 -39.19 25.85
CA GLN A 527 27.49 -39.56 25.87
C GLN A 527 27.75 -40.91 26.56
N THR A 528 26.90 -41.29 27.52
CA THR A 528 27.00 -42.54 28.29
C THR A 528 25.61 -43.14 28.48
N PRO A 529 25.02 -43.76 27.42
CA PRO A 529 23.63 -44.20 27.48
C PRO A 529 23.43 -45.35 28.48
N GLU A 530 22.59 -45.12 29.47
CA GLU A 530 22.40 -46.00 30.62
C GLU A 530 21.78 -47.36 30.21
N THR A 531 20.97 -47.38 29.15
CA THR A 531 20.31 -48.61 28.67
C THR A 531 21.26 -49.67 28.12
N LEU A 532 22.51 -49.30 27.78
CA LEU A 532 23.54 -50.26 27.33
C LEU A 532 24.24 -50.98 28.50
N GLU A 533 24.16 -50.42 29.70
CA GLU A 533 24.81 -50.94 30.90
C GLU A 533 23.84 -51.69 31.82
N LEU A 534 22.53 -51.51 31.59
CA LEU A 534 21.45 -52.14 32.35
C LEU A 534 20.97 -53.43 31.66
N ASP A 535 20.66 -54.46 32.45
CA ASP A 535 19.96 -55.64 31.95
C ASP A 535 18.49 -55.29 31.68
N PRO A 536 17.87 -55.71 30.55
CA PRO A 536 16.45 -55.48 30.28
C PRO A 536 15.49 -56.04 31.36
N SER A 537 15.96 -56.93 32.23
CA SER A 537 15.23 -57.43 33.40
C SER A 537 15.34 -56.54 34.65
N ASP A 538 16.15 -55.49 34.62
CA ASP A 538 16.26 -54.50 35.69
C ASP A 538 15.00 -53.61 35.73
N ASP A 539 14.45 -53.40 36.93
CA ASP A 539 13.32 -52.51 37.14
C ASP A 539 13.64 -51.07 36.68
N GLU A 540 14.91 -50.65 36.73
CA GLU A 540 15.38 -49.34 36.26
C GLU A 540 15.34 -49.21 34.73
N TYR A 541 15.59 -50.29 33.97
CA TYR A 541 15.58 -50.26 32.50
C TYR A 541 14.24 -49.71 31.97
N SER A 542 13.14 -50.19 32.57
CA SER A 542 11.77 -49.78 32.20
C SER A 542 11.42 -48.31 32.47
N LEU A 543 12.31 -47.52 33.10
CA LEU A 543 12.14 -46.07 33.25
C LEU A 543 12.50 -45.29 31.97
N TYR A 544 13.28 -45.90 31.08
CA TYR A 544 13.73 -45.30 29.82
C TYR A 544 12.79 -45.60 28.64
N ASP A 545 11.84 -46.54 28.81
CA ASP A 545 10.86 -46.89 27.79
C ASP A 545 9.87 -45.76 27.50
N PHE A 546 9.61 -45.54 26.21
CA PHE A 546 8.59 -44.60 25.77
C PHE A 546 7.19 -45.20 25.90
N PHE A 547 6.29 -44.44 26.51
CA PHE A 547 4.88 -44.79 26.63
C PHE A 547 3.98 -43.58 26.36
N ARG A 548 2.72 -43.84 26.04
CA ARG A 548 1.74 -42.80 25.72
C ARG A 548 0.90 -42.47 26.95
N ILE A 549 0.84 -41.18 27.29
CA ILE A 549 -0.07 -40.63 28.29
C ILE A 549 -1.25 -39.96 27.59
N PRO A 550 -2.49 -40.11 28.10
CA PRO A 550 -3.64 -39.44 27.52
C PRO A 550 -3.55 -37.94 27.76
N VAL A 551 -3.87 -37.16 26.73
CA VAL A 551 -4.08 -35.70 26.84
C VAL A 551 -5.57 -35.47 26.98
N THR A 552 -5.98 -34.79 28.05
CA THR A 552 -7.34 -34.30 28.22
C THR A 552 -7.30 -32.83 28.56
N GLY A 553 -8.03 -32.02 27.81
CA GLY A 553 -8.17 -30.61 28.08
C GLY A 553 -9.58 -30.12 27.79
N ARG A 554 -9.98 -29.07 28.50
CA ARG A 554 -11.24 -28.39 28.26
C ARG A 554 -11.10 -26.90 28.54
N THR A 555 -11.56 -26.11 27.60
CA THR A 555 -11.84 -24.68 27.80
C THR A 555 -13.34 -24.51 27.88
N SER A 556 -13.83 -23.83 28.93
CA SER A 556 -15.23 -23.48 29.08
C SER A 556 -15.40 -21.98 29.18
N TYR A 557 -16.43 -21.46 28.54
CA TYR A 557 -16.79 -20.05 28.55
C TYR A 557 -18.13 -19.87 29.27
N TYR A 558 -18.18 -18.87 30.15
CA TYR A 558 -19.40 -18.34 30.72
C TYR A 558 -19.64 -16.96 30.12
N LEU A 559 -20.73 -16.86 29.37
CA LEU A 559 -21.05 -15.70 28.57
C LEU A 559 -22.17 -14.92 29.25
N LYS A 560 -22.01 -13.61 29.31
CA LYS A 560 -22.99 -12.69 29.86
C LYS A 560 -23.36 -11.61 28.86
N LEU A 561 -24.62 -11.24 28.86
CA LEU A 561 -25.16 -10.24 27.97
C LEU A 561 -24.51 -8.87 28.25
N PHE A 562 -24.25 -8.08 27.22
CA PHE A 562 -23.63 -6.75 27.39
C PHE A 562 -24.49 -5.85 28.32
N PRO A 563 -23.89 -5.16 29.30
CA PRO A 563 -24.65 -4.32 30.25
C PRO A 563 -25.44 -3.19 29.59
N GLU A 564 -24.96 -2.67 28.47
CA GLU A 564 -25.58 -1.57 27.72
C GLU A 564 -26.54 -2.04 26.62
N TYR A 565 -26.77 -3.36 26.50
CA TYR A 565 -27.63 -3.91 25.46
C TYR A 565 -29.08 -3.43 25.63
N VAL A 566 -29.59 -2.76 24.61
CA VAL A 566 -31.00 -2.42 24.46
C VAL A 566 -31.65 -3.45 23.56
N ALA A 567 -32.75 -4.07 24.01
CA ALA A 567 -33.39 -5.24 23.41
C ALA A 567 -33.90 -5.11 21.95
N SER A 568 -33.64 -4.00 21.27
CA SER A 568 -34.15 -3.68 19.93
C SER A 568 -33.08 -3.54 18.84
N GLU A 569 -31.80 -3.40 19.17
CA GLU A 569 -30.75 -3.16 18.16
C GLU A 569 -30.33 -4.46 17.45
N GLY A 570 -30.61 -4.56 16.15
CA GLY A 570 -30.18 -5.68 15.29
C GLY A 570 -31.15 -6.88 15.21
N LEU A 571 -32.17 -6.94 16.06
CA LEU A 571 -33.18 -8.03 16.06
C LEU A 571 -34.01 -8.05 14.77
N PHE A 572 -34.34 -6.87 14.25
CA PHE A 572 -35.06 -6.69 13.00
C PHE A 572 -34.47 -5.54 12.22
N GLU A 573 -34.47 -5.68 10.90
CA GLU A 573 -34.25 -4.57 9.99
C GLU A 573 -35.61 -3.98 9.63
N LEU A 574 -35.77 -2.66 9.69
CA LEU A 574 -37.00 -2.03 9.20
C LEU A 574 -36.91 -1.97 7.68
N ILE A 575 -37.67 -2.82 7.00
CA ILE A 575 -37.81 -2.78 5.55
C ILE A 575 -39.00 -1.91 5.17
N LYS A 576 -38.81 -1.11 4.13
CA LYS A 576 -39.84 -0.23 3.60
C LYS A 576 -40.75 -1.01 2.66
N VAL A 577 -42.05 -0.92 2.90
CA VAL A 577 -43.09 -1.57 2.08
C VAL A 577 -44.03 -0.49 1.55
N CYS A 578 -44.18 -0.40 0.23
CA CYS A 578 -45.13 0.53 -0.37
C CYS A 578 -46.57 0.06 -0.15
N ASN A 579 -47.37 0.92 0.48
CA ASN A 579 -48.80 0.76 0.64
C ASN A 579 -49.52 1.06 -0.69
N ARG A 580 -50.73 0.50 -0.84
CA ARG A 580 -51.55 0.65 -2.06
C ARG A 580 -51.97 2.09 -2.37
N ASP A 581 -51.89 2.98 -1.38
CA ASP A 581 -52.26 4.40 -1.46
C ASP A 581 -51.08 5.31 -1.85
N GLY A 582 -49.90 4.74 -2.11
CA GLY A 582 -48.69 5.49 -2.46
C GLY A 582 -47.91 6.03 -1.25
N THR A 583 -48.28 5.64 -0.03
CA THR A 583 -47.47 5.86 1.18
C THR A 583 -46.56 4.65 1.43
N SER A 584 -45.53 4.78 2.27
CA SER A 584 -44.72 3.64 2.72
C SER A 584 -45.03 3.27 4.17
N SER A 585 -45.00 1.99 4.51
CA SER A 585 -44.96 1.49 5.89
C SER A 585 -43.64 0.76 6.15
N LEU A 586 -43.08 0.94 7.35
CA LEU A 586 -41.92 0.19 7.80
C LEU A 586 -42.38 -1.14 8.42
N THR A 587 -41.97 -2.25 7.83
CA THR A 587 -42.24 -3.60 8.35
C THR A 587 -40.95 -4.18 8.91
N PRO A 588 -40.95 -4.77 10.12
CA PRO A 588 -39.76 -5.44 10.65
C PRO A 588 -39.49 -6.75 9.88
N LEU A 589 -38.29 -6.87 9.32
CA LEU A 589 -37.72 -8.11 8.81
C LEU A 589 -36.84 -8.73 9.89
N LEU A 590 -37.31 -9.80 10.52
CA LEU A 590 -36.60 -10.51 11.58
C LEU A 590 -35.40 -11.27 11.01
N ASN A 591 -34.21 -11.07 11.59
CA ASN A 591 -33.01 -11.82 11.24
C ASN A 591 -32.97 -13.15 12.01
N PRO A 592 -33.05 -14.33 11.35
CA PRO A 592 -33.04 -15.62 12.02
C PRO A 592 -31.70 -15.97 12.72
N ASP A 593 -30.58 -15.37 12.30
CA ASP A 593 -29.26 -15.54 12.94
C ASP A 593 -29.04 -14.58 14.11
N TYR A 594 -30.03 -13.73 14.41
CA TYR A 594 -29.89 -12.77 15.47
C TYR A 594 -29.73 -13.47 16.82
N ALA A 595 -28.65 -13.12 17.51
CA ALA A 595 -28.46 -13.41 18.91
C ALA A 595 -27.92 -12.14 19.56
N PRO A 596 -28.36 -11.81 20.79
CA PRO A 596 -27.86 -10.63 21.47
C PRO A 596 -26.33 -10.71 21.67
N PRO A 597 -25.65 -9.57 21.81
CA PRO A 597 -24.22 -9.53 22.07
C PRO A 597 -23.92 -10.07 23.47
N TYR A 598 -23.04 -11.07 23.56
CA TYR A 598 -22.47 -11.57 24.81
C TYR A 598 -20.97 -11.31 24.87
N TYR A 599 -20.46 -11.03 26.07
CA TYR A 599 -19.03 -11.03 26.36
C TYR A 599 -18.67 -12.23 27.22
N VAL A 600 -17.39 -12.60 27.24
CA VAL A 600 -16.87 -13.69 28.09
C VAL A 600 -16.64 -13.15 29.50
N GLU A 601 -17.58 -13.36 30.42
CA GLU A 601 -17.42 -12.97 31.83
C GLU A 601 -16.43 -13.88 32.56
N SER A 602 -16.40 -15.16 32.21
CA SER A 602 -15.43 -16.09 32.78
C SER A 602 -14.96 -17.09 31.73
N GLU A 603 -13.66 -17.33 31.70
CA GLU A 603 -13.03 -18.36 30.89
C GLU A 603 -12.20 -19.24 31.80
N ARG A 604 -12.28 -20.55 31.58
CA ARG A 604 -11.42 -21.51 32.28
C ARG A 604 -10.92 -22.56 31.31
N THR A 605 -9.61 -22.66 31.18
CA THR A 605 -8.89 -23.65 30.39
C THR A 605 -8.12 -24.57 31.32
N GLU A 606 -8.28 -25.87 31.13
CA GLU A 606 -7.51 -26.89 31.83
C GLU A 606 -6.98 -27.91 30.85
N MET A 607 -5.75 -28.36 31.08
CA MET A 607 -5.10 -29.39 30.29
C MET A 607 -4.27 -30.27 31.20
N VAL A 608 -4.50 -31.57 31.10
CA VAL A 608 -3.89 -32.60 31.94
C VAL A 608 -3.35 -33.69 31.02
N ALA A 609 -2.05 -33.94 31.14
CA ALA A 609 -1.38 -35.05 30.51
C ALA A 609 -0.19 -35.46 31.36
N PHE A 610 -0.36 -36.34 32.34
CA PHE A 610 0.75 -36.80 33.18
C PHE A 610 0.68 -38.28 33.53
N ALA A 611 1.83 -38.82 33.93
CA ALA A 611 1.94 -40.12 34.58
C ALA A 611 2.91 -40.05 35.76
N SER A 612 2.72 -40.94 36.72
CA SER A 612 3.57 -41.06 37.90
C SER A 612 3.91 -42.52 38.18
N ARG A 613 5.14 -42.78 38.63
CA ARG A 613 5.62 -44.10 39.05
C ARG A 613 6.41 -43.97 40.35
N LYS A 614 6.19 -44.90 41.28
CA LYS A 614 6.95 -44.92 42.55
C LYS A 614 8.45 -45.02 42.26
N ASN A 615 9.25 -44.25 42.98
CA ASN A 615 10.69 -44.40 42.92
C ASN A 615 11.12 -45.79 43.41
N ILE A 616 12.12 -46.38 42.75
CA ILE A 616 12.67 -47.69 43.10
C ILE A 616 13.47 -47.57 44.40
N GLU A 617 14.06 -46.39 44.65
CA GLU A 617 14.73 -46.07 45.92
C GLU A 617 13.71 -45.60 46.98
N ASP A 618 13.61 -46.33 48.09
CA ASP A 618 12.73 -45.96 49.19
C ASP A 618 13.16 -44.61 49.82
N GLY A 619 12.19 -43.69 49.97
CA GLY A 619 12.41 -42.37 50.55
C GLY A 619 12.65 -41.23 49.53
N GLN A 620 12.77 -41.55 48.24
CA GLN A 620 12.86 -40.57 47.15
C GLN A 620 11.46 -40.21 46.59
N PRO A 621 11.29 -39.01 46.00
CA PRO A 621 10.03 -38.63 45.36
C PRO A 621 9.75 -39.50 44.12
N ASP A 622 8.47 -39.74 43.85
CA ASP A 622 7.99 -40.47 42.68
C ASP A 622 8.47 -39.83 41.37
N PHE A 623 8.73 -40.66 40.35
CA PHE A 623 8.98 -40.19 39.00
C PHE A 623 7.69 -39.66 38.40
N ILE A 624 7.72 -38.41 37.94
CA ILE A 624 6.57 -37.73 37.37
C ILE A 624 6.97 -37.13 36.03
N VAL A 625 6.15 -37.38 35.01
CA VAL A 625 6.35 -36.87 33.65
C VAL A 625 5.06 -36.36 33.03
N GLY A 626 5.20 -35.47 32.04
CA GLY A 626 4.10 -34.82 31.35
C GLY A 626 3.86 -33.38 31.82
N GLU A 627 2.67 -32.86 31.53
CA GLU A 627 2.29 -31.48 31.79
C GLU A 627 0.89 -31.37 32.40
N GLU A 628 0.73 -30.40 33.29
CA GLU A 628 -0.55 -29.96 33.81
C GLU A 628 -0.60 -28.43 33.76
N SER A 629 -1.67 -27.88 33.21
CA SER A 629 -1.87 -26.43 33.19
C SER A 629 -3.32 -26.07 33.45
N ARG A 630 -3.51 -24.96 34.15
CA ARG A 630 -4.80 -24.32 34.36
C ARG A 630 -4.65 -22.83 34.10
N TYR A 631 -5.61 -22.29 33.39
CA TYR A 631 -5.76 -20.87 33.17
C TYR A 631 -7.20 -20.48 33.44
N GLN A 632 -7.42 -19.42 34.20
CA GLN A 632 -8.75 -18.91 34.48
C GLN A 632 -8.72 -17.39 34.47
N ILE A 633 -9.68 -16.80 33.78
CA ILE A 633 -9.98 -15.36 33.81
C ILE A 633 -11.40 -15.19 34.31
N SER A 634 -11.60 -14.26 35.23
CA SER A 634 -12.94 -13.72 35.53
C SER A 634 -12.92 -12.21 35.34
N ARG A 635 -13.92 -11.68 34.66
CA ARG A 635 -14.06 -10.26 34.33
C ARG A 635 -15.22 -9.66 35.11
N GLN A 636 -14.95 -8.58 35.82
CA GLN A 636 -15.98 -7.73 36.41
C GLN A 636 -16.04 -6.41 35.64
N VAL A 637 -17.20 -6.11 35.08
CA VAL A 637 -17.44 -4.88 34.32
C VAL A 637 -17.97 -3.80 35.26
N ILE A 638 -17.27 -2.68 35.31
CA ILE A 638 -17.73 -1.45 35.98
C ILE A 638 -18.25 -0.53 34.87
N PRO A 639 -19.57 -0.26 34.82
CA PRO A 639 -20.16 0.52 33.76
C PRO A 639 -19.67 1.98 33.78
N PRO A 640 -19.67 2.68 32.63
CA PRO A 640 -19.31 4.08 32.56
C PRO A 640 -20.31 4.96 33.34
N GLU A 641 -19.81 5.99 34.02
CA GLU A 641 -20.66 7.01 34.64
C GLU A 641 -20.77 8.22 33.70
N TYR A 642 -22.00 8.69 33.50
CA TYR A 642 -22.29 9.86 32.68
C TYR A 642 -22.81 11.00 33.54
N LYS A 643 -22.51 12.24 33.15
CA LYS A 643 -23.14 13.42 33.70
C LYS A 643 -24.58 13.47 33.19
N GLU A 644 -25.54 13.44 34.09
CA GLU A 644 -26.95 13.57 33.75
C GLU A 644 -27.24 14.96 33.13
N LYS A 645 -27.83 14.99 31.94
CA LYS A 645 -28.30 16.22 31.30
C LYS A 645 -29.82 16.20 31.26
N THR A 646 -30.46 17.05 32.06
CA THR A 646 -31.92 17.23 31.99
C THR A 646 -32.28 17.91 30.67
N THR A 647 -32.99 17.21 29.78
CA THR A 647 -33.40 17.73 28.46
C THR A 647 -34.84 18.21 28.41
N GLY A 648 -35.63 17.89 29.43
CA GLY A 648 -36.99 18.42 29.56
C GLY A 648 -37.70 17.89 30.79
N PHE A 649 -39.01 18.09 30.81
CA PHE A 649 -39.90 17.46 31.78
C PHE A 649 -41.08 16.84 31.03
N GLU A 650 -41.37 15.58 31.31
CA GLU A 650 -42.59 14.91 30.84
C GLU A 650 -43.43 14.55 32.05
N ASN A 651 -44.68 15.02 32.10
CA ASN A 651 -45.60 14.82 33.22
C ASN A 651 -45.03 15.20 34.61
N GLY A 652 -44.17 16.23 34.67
CA GLY A 652 -43.58 16.73 35.92
C GLY A 652 -42.33 15.98 36.39
N TYR A 653 -41.87 14.97 35.64
CA TYR A 653 -40.61 14.28 35.90
C TYR A 653 -39.53 14.77 34.93
N PRO A 654 -38.30 15.05 35.41
CA PRO A 654 -37.20 15.44 34.53
C PRO A 654 -36.88 14.29 33.57
N ILE A 655 -36.88 14.59 32.27
CA ILE A 655 -36.32 13.73 31.24
C ILE A 655 -34.81 13.95 31.28
N VAL A 656 -34.07 12.89 31.54
CA VAL A 656 -32.62 12.93 31.69
C VAL A 656 -32.00 12.15 30.53
N GLU A 657 -31.17 12.81 29.73
CA GLU A 657 -30.36 12.19 28.69
C GLU A 657 -28.91 12.05 29.17
N ARG A 658 -28.18 11.09 28.57
CA ARG A 658 -26.74 10.90 28.83
C ARG A 658 -25.99 12.14 28.36
N GLY A 659 -25.37 12.87 29.29
CA GLY A 659 -24.44 13.97 29.00
C GLY A 659 -23.00 13.50 28.90
N ASP A 660 -22.05 14.34 29.30
CA ASP A 660 -20.62 14.06 29.19
C ASP A 660 -20.19 12.83 30.02
N LEU A 661 -19.34 11.97 29.46
CA LEU A 661 -18.76 10.82 30.15
C LEU A 661 -17.85 11.31 31.32
N LEU A 662 -18.16 10.90 32.55
CA LEU A 662 -17.38 11.23 33.76
C LEU A 662 -16.27 10.21 33.99
N THR A 663 -16.60 8.92 33.92
CA THR A 663 -15.64 7.82 34.06
C THR A 663 -15.86 6.82 32.92
N PRO A 664 -14.79 6.42 32.20
CA PRO A 664 -14.91 5.40 31.16
C PRO A 664 -15.21 4.03 31.79
N GLN A 665 -15.74 3.13 30.97
CA GLN A 665 -15.92 1.74 31.37
C GLN A 665 -14.59 1.13 31.83
N LYS A 666 -14.61 0.44 32.97
CA LYS A 666 -13.45 -0.29 33.50
C LYS A 666 -13.76 -1.78 33.56
N ILE A 667 -12.76 -2.59 33.27
CA ILE A 667 -12.82 -4.05 33.33
C ILE A 667 -11.77 -4.48 34.33
N LEU A 668 -12.20 -5.12 35.42
CA LEU A 668 -11.30 -5.77 36.36
C LEU A 668 -11.19 -7.24 35.94
N GLU A 669 -10.00 -7.65 35.51
CA GLU A 669 -9.71 -9.04 35.19
C GLU A 669 -8.94 -9.70 36.33
N HIS A 670 -9.45 -10.83 36.81
CA HIS A 670 -8.79 -11.68 37.79
C HIS A 670 -8.24 -12.92 37.10
N HIS A 671 -6.91 -13.02 37.05
CA HIS A 671 -6.18 -14.10 36.38
C HIS A 671 -5.66 -15.12 37.39
N ILE A 672 -5.83 -16.39 37.08
CA ILE A 672 -5.22 -17.52 37.79
C ILE A 672 -4.53 -18.38 36.75
N GLU A 673 -3.21 -18.42 36.78
CA GLU A 673 -2.40 -19.27 35.92
C GLU A 673 -1.65 -20.28 36.79
N PHE A 674 -1.78 -21.56 36.46
CA PHE A 674 -1.02 -22.64 37.06
C PHE A 674 -0.38 -23.45 35.95
N LYS A 675 0.90 -23.73 36.10
CA LYS A 675 1.64 -24.55 35.16
C LYS A 675 2.62 -25.45 35.91
N ALA A 676 2.61 -26.73 35.53
CA ALA A 676 3.49 -27.77 36.07
C ALA A 676 4.07 -28.54 34.88
N GLN A 677 5.39 -28.42 34.67
CA GLN A 677 6.16 -29.06 33.60
C GLN A 677 7.49 -29.62 34.16
N ASP A 678 8.20 -30.42 33.37
CA ASP A 678 9.53 -31.04 33.61
C ASP A 678 9.56 -32.41 34.34
N GLN A 679 10.64 -33.18 34.12
CA GLN A 679 10.93 -34.41 34.86
C GLN A 679 11.19 -34.04 36.33
N GLN A 680 10.36 -34.58 37.23
CA GLN A 680 10.28 -34.30 38.68
C GLN A 680 9.33 -33.17 39.14
N ILE A 681 8.71 -32.37 38.25
CA ILE A 681 7.72 -31.29 38.54
C ILE A 681 7.85 -30.68 39.96
N ALA A 682 9.03 -30.17 40.30
CA ALA A 682 9.29 -29.52 41.60
C ALA A 682 8.85 -28.04 41.60
N SER A 683 8.56 -27.47 40.43
CA SER A 683 8.23 -26.06 40.20
C SER A 683 6.78 -25.89 39.72
N ALA A 684 5.83 -26.35 40.53
CA ALA A 684 4.44 -25.93 40.39
C ALA A 684 4.35 -24.42 40.72
N VAL A 685 4.14 -23.58 39.71
CA VAL A 685 3.97 -22.13 39.92
C VAL A 685 2.51 -21.79 39.68
N GLU A 686 1.85 -21.29 40.73
CA GLU A 686 0.57 -20.61 40.62
C GLU A 686 0.80 -19.10 40.70
N LYS A 687 0.34 -18.38 39.68
CA LYS A 687 0.33 -16.93 39.63
C LYS A 687 -1.10 -16.47 39.71
N VAL A 688 -1.35 -15.56 40.63
CA VAL A 688 -2.62 -14.87 40.75
C VAL A 688 -2.34 -13.38 40.64
N TRP A 689 -2.99 -12.71 39.71
CA TRP A 689 -2.89 -11.27 39.56
C TRP A 689 -4.23 -10.69 39.11
N THR A 690 -4.41 -9.41 39.41
CA THR A 690 -5.56 -8.63 38.97
C THR A 690 -5.06 -7.51 38.08
N GLU A 691 -5.71 -7.30 36.95
CA GLU A 691 -5.43 -6.21 36.03
C GLU A 691 -6.68 -5.33 35.87
N GLU A 692 -6.48 -4.02 35.85
CA GLU A 692 -7.53 -3.06 35.52
C GLU A 692 -7.30 -2.56 34.10
N ILE A 693 -8.26 -2.83 33.23
CA ILE A 693 -8.23 -2.46 31.82
C ILE A 693 -9.30 -1.40 31.57
N THR A 694 -8.99 -0.41 30.76
CA THR A 694 -9.96 0.57 30.24
C THR A 694 -10.17 0.30 28.76
N GLY A 695 -11.44 0.20 28.33
CA GLY A 695 -11.75 -0.12 26.93
C GLY A 695 -13.13 -0.77 26.74
N GLU A 696 -13.43 -1.06 25.48
CA GLU A 696 -14.66 -1.75 25.07
C GLU A 696 -14.57 -3.25 25.35
N LEU A 697 -15.71 -3.86 25.70
CA LEU A 697 -15.80 -5.31 25.87
C LEU A 697 -15.72 -6.00 24.51
N THR A 698 -14.88 -7.03 24.42
CA THR A 698 -14.79 -7.84 23.20
C THR A 698 -16.01 -8.78 23.09
N LEU A 699 -16.60 -8.83 21.89
CA LEU A 699 -17.68 -9.77 21.58
C LEU A 699 -17.17 -11.22 21.69
N ALA A 700 -17.96 -12.10 22.31
CA ALA A 700 -17.66 -13.52 22.37
C ALA A 700 -17.64 -14.16 20.97
N THR A 701 -16.81 -15.19 20.78
CA THR A 701 -16.67 -15.87 19.49
C THR A 701 -18.00 -16.52 19.08
N LYS A 702 -18.48 -16.20 17.88
CA LYS A 702 -19.74 -16.71 17.31
C LYS A 702 -19.49 -17.37 15.96
N ARG A 703 -20.30 -18.37 15.60
CA ARG A 703 -20.33 -18.96 14.25
C ARG A 703 -20.71 -17.93 13.20
N ASN A 704 -20.22 -18.13 11.98
CA ASN A 704 -20.65 -17.34 10.83
C ASN A 704 -22.18 -17.47 10.59
N PRO A 705 -22.87 -16.42 10.11
CA PRO A 705 -24.32 -16.44 9.88
C PRO A 705 -24.74 -17.55 8.92
N LEU A 706 -25.76 -18.33 9.31
CA LEU A 706 -26.31 -19.46 8.53
C LEU A 706 -27.31 -19.01 7.47
N TYR A 707 -27.81 -17.78 7.55
CA TYR A 707 -28.77 -17.21 6.60
C TYR A 707 -28.11 -16.07 5.82
N ALA A 708 -28.56 -15.91 4.57
CA ALA A 708 -28.26 -14.76 3.73
C ALA A 708 -29.58 -14.06 3.40
N LYS A 709 -29.54 -12.72 3.27
CA LYS A 709 -30.69 -11.94 2.81
C LYS A 709 -30.85 -12.18 1.32
N GLU A 710 -31.98 -12.79 0.93
CA GLU A 710 -32.41 -12.92 -0.46
C GLU A 710 -33.34 -11.76 -0.78
N GLU A 711 -32.92 -10.88 -1.68
CA GLU A 711 -33.80 -9.86 -2.25
C GLU A 711 -34.79 -10.54 -3.20
N PRO A 712 -36.06 -10.09 -3.22
CA PRO A 712 -37.06 -10.70 -4.09
C PRO A 712 -36.59 -10.61 -5.54
N ALA A 713 -36.63 -11.75 -6.24
CA ALA A 713 -36.21 -11.83 -7.63
C ALA A 713 -36.92 -10.72 -8.43
N GLN A 714 -36.13 -9.85 -9.05
CA GLN A 714 -36.65 -9.03 -10.13
C GLN A 714 -37.25 -10.00 -11.14
N ASP A 715 -38.57 -9.93 -11.31
CA ASP A 715 -39.33 -10.79 -12.23
C ASP A 715 -39.06 -10.30 -13.67
N THR A 716 -37.79 -10.28 -14.08
CA THR A 716 -37.40 -10.29 -15.47
C THR A 716 -37.81 -11.64 -16.03
N LYS A 717 -39.04 -11.72 -16.52
CA LYS A 717 -39.36 -12.57 -17.67
C LYS A 717 -38.63 -12.03 -18.91
N GLN A 718 -37.31 -11.97 -18.84
CA GLN A 718 -36.42 -12.07 -19.97
C GLN A 718 -35.87 -13.49 -19.87
N THR A 719 -36.02 -14.25 -20.95
CA THR A 719 -35.38 -15.55 -21.17
C THR A 719 -34.04 -15.65 -20.45
N ASP A 720 -33.90 -16.67 -19.60
CA ASP A 720 -32.71 -17.14 -18.88
C ASP A 720 -31.46 -17.24 -19.79
N THR A 721 -30.92 -16.07 -20.17
CA THR A 721 -29.72 -15.86 -20.97
C THR A 721 -29.08 -14.50 -20.67
N ASN A 722 -29.42 -13.85 -19.54
CA ASN A 722 -28.60 -12.77 -19.02
C ASN A 722 -27.56 -13.37 -18.08
N ASP A 723 -26.35 -13.46 -18.62
CA ASP A 723 -25.14 -13.98 -18.02
C ASP A 723 -24.84 -13.30 -16.67
N GLN A 724 -25.27 -13.93 -15.57
CA GLN A 724 -24.54 -13.81 -14.30
C GLN A 724 -23.07 -14.03 -14.62
N GLN A 725 -22.24 -13.04 -14.30
CA GLN A 725 -20.84 -12.88 -14.68
C GLN A 725 -20.14 -14.24 -14.88
N GLN A 726 -20.21 -14.79 -16.10
CA GLN A 726 -19.79 -16.18 -16.35
C GLN A 726 -18.27 -16.35 -16.17
N TYR A 727 -17.54 -15.25 -16.00
CA TYR A 727 -16.09 -15.21 -16.03
C TYR A 727 -15.50 -14.27 -14.98
N ARG A 728 -14.37 -14.67 -14.38
CA ARG A 728 -13.44 -13.79 -13.65
C ARG A 728 -12.39 -13.25 -14.62
N TYR A 729 -12.04 -11.97 -14.48
CA TYR A 729 -10.99 -11.32 -15.26
C TYR A 729 -9.74 -11.15 -14.39
N LEU A 730 -8.62 -11.71 -14.83
CA LEU A 730 -7.32 -11.53 -14.19
C LEU A 730 -6.44 -10.60 -15.03
N VAL A 731 -5.74 -9.68 -14.39
CA VAL A 731 -4.72 -8.82 -15.00
C VAL A 731 -3.37 -9.12 -14.38
N GLN A 732 -2.34 -9.25 -15.21
CA GLN A 732 -1.02 -9.71 -14.80
C GLN A 732 0.10 -9.07 -15.64
N SER A 733 1.25 -8.85 -15.00
CA SER A 733 2.48 -8.38 -15.65
C SER A 733 3.25 -9.53 -16.34
N ALA A 734 4.21 -9.19 -17.22
CA ALA A 734 5.03 -10.19 -17.90
C ALA A 734 5.80 -11.07 -16.89
N GLY A 735 5.72 -12.40 -17.05
CA GLY A 735 6.33 -13.37 -16.14
C GLY A 735 5.34 -14.17 -15.27
N TYR A 736 4.09 -13.70 -15.17
CA TYR A 736 3.00 -14.43 -14.50
C TYR A 736 2.10 -15.16 -15.51
N THR A 737 1.57 -16.29 -15.07
CA THR A 737 0.65 -17.15 -15.82
C THR A 737 -0.71 -17.20 -15.15
N VAL A 738 -1.75 -17.61 -15.89
CA VAL A 738 -3.13 -17.76 -15.36
C VAL A 738 -3.20 -18.71 -14.16
N ASN A 739 -2.21 -19.59 -13.99
CA ASN A 739 -2.13 -20.58 -12.92
C ASN A 739 -1.44 -20.05 -11.65
N ASP A 740 -0.80 -18.88 -11.70
CA ASP A 740 -0.21 -18.26 -10.51
C ASP A 740 -1.34 -17.81 -9.53
N PRO A 741 -1.08 -17.78 -8.22
CA PRO A 741 -2.11 -17.43 -7.23
C PRO A 741 -2.61 -16.00 -7.41
N VAL A 742 -3.92 -15.79 -7.26
CA VAL A 742 -4.53 -14.46 -7.24
C VAL A 742 -4.08 -13.74 -5.97
N ASN A 743 -3.44 -12.58 -6.12
CA ASN A 743 -2.84 -11.82 -5.03
C ASN A 743 -3.46 -10.41 -4.95
N GLY A 744 -4.74 -10.38 -4.61
CA GLY A 744 -5.52 -9.16 -4.45
C GLY A 744 -6.59 -8.97 -5.52
N SER A 745 -7.43 -7.96 -5.29
CA SER A 745 -8.46 -7.51 -6.22
C SER A 745 -8.38 -6.00 -6.43
N GLU A 746 -8.67 -5.56 -7.65
CA GLU A 746 -8.72 -4.15 -8.02
C GLU A 746 -10.13 -3.82 -8.51
N SER A 747 -10.78 -2.87 -7.84
CA SER A 747 -12.11 -2.42 -8.20
C SER A 747 -12.05 -1.24 -9.16
N VAL A 748 -12.80 -1.32 -10.26
CA VAL A 748 -12.95 -0.21 -11.22
C VAL A 748 -14.43 0.18 -11.31
N PRO A 749 -14.98 0.84 -10.26
CA PRO A 749 -16.44 0.96 -10.07
C PRO A 749 -17.16 1.80 -11.13
N LEU A 750 -16.42 2.60 -11.89
CA LEU A 750 -16.97 3.51 -12.90
C LEU A 750 -16.84 2.99 -14.34
N ALA A 751 -16.12 1.88 -14.58
CA ALA A 751 -15.98 1.30 -15.91
C ALA A 751 -17.26 0.54 -16.28
N LYS A 752 -17.85 0.88 -17.43
CA LYS A 752 -19.03 0.18 -17.98
C LYS A 752 -18.62 -0.95 -18.92
N THR A 753 -17.45 -0.83 -19.53
CA THR A 753 -16.90 -1.82 -20.47
C THR A 753 -15.53 -2.31 -20.01
N TRP A 754 -15.14 -3.49 -20.49
CA TRP A 754 -13.80 -4.02 -20.24
C TRP A 754 -12.69 -3.10 -20.79
N ASP A 755 -12.93 -2.46 -21.94
CA ASP A 755 -11.98 -1.53 -22.52
C ASP A 755 -11.76 -0.30 -21.63
N GLU A 756 -12.82 0.25 -21.03
CA GLU A 756 -12.72 1.33 -20.05
C GLU A 756 -11.96 0.89 -18.79
N ALA A 757 -12.23 -0.32 -18.29
CA ALA A 757 -11.51 -0.89 -17.14
C ALA A 757 -10.01 -1.06 -17.45
N LEU A 758 -9.68 -1.53 -18.65
CA LEU A 758 -8.31 -1.73 -19.09
C LEU A 758 -7.56 -0.42 -19.31
N VAL A 759 -8.23 0.64 -19.79
CA VAL A 759 -7.67 2.00 -19.85
C VAL A 759 -7.36 2.53 -18.46
N TYR A 760 -8.30 2.38 -17.51
CA TYR A 760 -8.10 2.76 -16.11
C TYR A 760 -6.87 2.07 -15.52
N LEU A 761 -6.78 0.75 -15.67
CA LEU A 761 -5.67 -0.05 -15.16
C LEU A 761 -4.36 0.39 -15.79
N ARG A 762 -4.26 0.52 -17.12
CA ARG A 762 -3.02 0.99 -17.77
C ARG A 762 -2.56 2.35 -17.25
N CYS A 763 -3.48 3.29 -17.09
CA CYS A 763 -3.18 4.62 -16.58
C CYS A 763 -2.67 4.58 -15.13
N LYS A 764 -3.38 3.83 -14.27
CA LYS A 764 -3.00 3.65 -12.86
C LYS A 764 -1.60 3.04 -12.73
N LEU A 765 -1.36 1.92 -13.42
CA LEU A 765 -0.10 1.18 -13.35
C LEU A 765 1.07 1.97 -13.94
N ALA A 766 0.85 2.75 -15.00
CA ALA A 766 1.87 3.65 -15.54
C ALA A 766 2.29 4.70 -14.51
N ILE A 767 1.32 5.34 -13.85
CA ILE A 767 1.59 6.36 -12.82
C ILE A 767 2.29 5.76 -11.59
N GLU A 768 1.89 4.58 -11.15
CA GLU A 768 2.56 3.87 -10.05
C GLU A 768 4.01 3.52 -10.41
N ASN A 769 4.24 3.03 -11.63
CA ASN A 769 5.58 2.73 -12.12
C ASN A 769 6.47 3.99 -12.18
N TRP A 770 5.91 5.12 -12.62
CA TRP A 770 6.64 6.39 -12.64
C TRP A 770 7.05 6.84 -11.25
N ARG A 771 6.16 6.72 -10.26
CA ARG A 771 6.41 7.21 -8.88
C ARG A 771 7.35 6.32 -8.09
N ASN A 772 7.11 5.01 -8.15
CA ASN A 772 7.66 4.07 -7.19
C ASN A 772 8.70 3.12 -7.80
N GLY A 773 8.73 2.99 -9.13
CA GLY A 773 9.54 1.95 -9.75
C GLY A 773 11.00 2.33 -9.92
N PHE A 774 11.25 3.53 -10.46
CA PHE A 774 12.58 4.03 -10.76
C PHE A 774 12.60 5.53 -10.65
N THR A 775 13.54 6.07 -9.87
CA THR A 775 13.68 7.51 -9.69
C THR A 775 15.11 7.95 -9.97
N GLU A 776 15.24 9.08 -10.66
CA GLU A 776 16.50 9.78 -10.88
C GLU A 776 16.39 11.21 -10.37
N SER A 777 17.47 11.74 -9.81
CA SER A 777 17.56 13.14 -9.44
C SER A 777 18.72 13.80 -10.16
N LEU A 778 18.48 14.96 -10.75
CA LEU A 778 19.50 15.77 -11.43
C LEU A 778 19.20 17.26 -11.30
N GLN A 779 20.20 18.10 -11.53
CA GLN A 779 20.04 19.55 -11.57
C GLN A 779 20.34 20.07 -12.97
N ILE A 780 19.64 21.12 -13.40
CA ILE A 780 19.85 21.81 -14.68
C ILE A 780 19.90 23.31 -14.48
N GLY A 781 20.36 24.02 -15.51
CA GLY A 781 20.15 25.47 -15.63
C GLY A 781 18.67 25.81 -15.43
N GLY A 782 18.39 26.91 -14.73
CA GLY A 782 17.04 27.22 -14.30
C GLY A 782 16.03 27.27 -15.46
N ASN A 783 14.91 26.56 -15.33
CA ASN A 783 13.81 26.57 -16.29
C ASN A 783 12.46 26.54 -15.58
N LEU A 784 11.84 27.72 -15.51
CA LEU A 784 10.56 27.95 -14.85
C LEU A 784 9.33 27.46 -15.64
N GLN A 785 9.52 26.89 -16.84
CA GLN A 785 8.43 26.37 -17.66
C GLN A 785 8.22 24.86 -17.53
N ILE A 786 9.19 24.13 -16.96
CA ILE A 786 9.06 22.70 -16.71
C ILE A 786 8.03 22.50 -15.59
N ARG A 787 7.08 21.59 -15.82
CA ARG A 787 6.03 21.24 -14.87
C ARG A 787 6.06 19.75 -14.54
N SER A 788 5.50 19.39 -13.39
CA SER A 788 5.30 17.97 -13.07
C SER A 788 4.40 17.29 -14.12
N GLY A 789 4.76 16.06 -14.48
CA GLY A 789 4.16 15.27 -15.53
C GLY A 789 4.66 15.56 -16.94
N ASP A 790 5.51 16.57 -17.16
CA ASP A 790 6.17 16.77 -18.45
C ASP A 790 7.15 15.62 -18.74
N ARG A 791 7.41 15.33 -20.01
CA ARG A 791 8.44 14.37 -20.42
C ARG A 791 9.79 15.07 -20.46
N PHE A 792 10.82 14.36 -20.00
CA PHE A 792 12.17 14.86 -19.89
C PHE A 792 13.13 13.83 -20.48
N ASN A 793 13.75 14.17 -21.61
CA ASN A 793 14.68 13.33 -22.32
C ASN A 793 16.09 13.93 -22.19
N TYR A 794 17.09 13.11 -21.90
CA TYR A 794 18.46 13.61 -21.78
C TYR A 794 19.51 12.54 -22.08
N TRP A 795 20.73 13.00 -22.35
CA TRP A 795 21.91 12.16 -22.51
C TRP A 795 22.75 12.15 -21.23
N CYS A 796 23.22 10.98 -20.81
CA CYS A 796 24.16 10.81 -19.70
C CYS A 796 24.98 9.54 -19.89
N ASN A 797 26.31 9.64 -19.78
CA ASN A 797 27.26 8.52 -19.97
C ASN A 797 27.07 7.77 -21.31
N GLY A 798 26.71 8.50 -22.37
CA GLY A 798 26.41 7.95 -23.70
C GLY A 798 25.08 7.19 -23.81
N GLU A 799 24.20 7.27 -22.81
CA GLU A 799 22.86 6.67 -22.87
C GLU A 799 21.80 7.75 -23.04
N TYR A 800 20.90 7.54 -24.02
CA TYR A 800 19.69 8.36 -24.17
C TYR A 800 18.59 7.84 -23.26
N ARG A 801 18.16 8.69 -22.32
CA ARG A 801 17.19 8.36 -21.26
C ARG A 801 15.89 9.12 -21.46
N GLN A 802 14.77 8.41 -21.30
CA GLN A 802 13.43 8.99 -21.37
C GLN A 802 12.74 8.94 -20.01
N ARG A 803 12.32 10.10 -19.52
CA ARG A 803 11.74 10.26 -18.19
C ARG A 803 10.45 11.07 -18.18
N VAL A 804 9.75 11.01 -17.06
CA VAL A 804 8.67 11.91 -16.68
C VAL A 804 9.08 12.70 -15.45
N VAL A 805 8.75 13.99 -15.42
CA VAL A 805 9.06 14.86 -14.29
C VAL A 805 8.11 14.56 -13.13
N LEU A 806 8.61 13.98 -12.05
CA LEU A 806 7.84 13.72 -10.84
C LEU A 806 7.82 14.92 -9.92
N SER A 807 8.94 15.62 -9.79
CA SER A 807 9.03 16.87 -9.05
C SER A 807 9.94 17.87 -9.73
N VAL A 808 9.64 19.16 -9.52
CA VAL A 808 10.44 20.30 -9.97
C VAL A 808 10.66 21.19 -8.77
N GLN A 809 11.91 21.45 -8.41
CA GLN A 809 12.28 22.43 -7.41
C GLN A 809 13.16 23.50 -8.05
N THR A 810 12.67 24.73 -8.16
CA THR A 810 13.44 25.86 -8.67
C THR A 810 13.79 26.81 -7.54
N GLN A 811 15.10 27.04 -7.34
CA GLN A 811 15.59 28.02 -6.39
C GLN A 811 15.98 29.31 -7.13
N LEU A 812 15.37 30.43 -6.74
CA LEU A 812 15.71 31.78 -7.18
C LEU A 812 16.52 32.45 -6.08
N ASN A 813 17.76 32.85 -6.37
CA ASN A 813 18.59 33.63 -5.45
C ASN A 813 18.64 35.09 -5.92
N ILE A 814 18.04 35.97 -5.14
CA ILE A 814 17.98 37.42 -5.36
C ILE A 814 19.23 38.04 -4.73
N LEU A 815 20.15 38.50 -5.58
CA LEU A 815 21.43 39.09 -5.17
C LEU A 815 21.32 40.58 -4.80
N GLY A 816 20.13 41.17 -5.00
CA GLY A 816 19.84 42.58 -4.77
C GLY A 816 19.46 43.32 -6.06
N VAL A 817 19.43 44.65 -5.99
CA VAL A 817 19.07 45.53 -7.10
C VAL A 817 20.32 46.30 -7.56
N VAL A 818 20.65 46.23 -8.84
CA VAL A 818 21.75 46.98 -9.46
C VAL A 818 21.15 47.84 -10.58
N ASP A 819 21.40 49.15 -10.54
CA ASP A 819 20.86 50.13 -11.50
C ASP A 819 19.32 50.11 -11.63
N GLY A 820 18.61 49.81 -10.53
CA GLY A 820 17.15 49.70 -10.50
C GLY A 820 16.59 48.39 -11.06
N VAL A 821 17.45 47.45 -11.46
CA VAL A 821 17.05 46.13 -11.98
C VAL A 821 17.43 45.02 -10.98
N PRO A 822 16.49 44.14 -10.59
CA PRO A 822 16.81 42.99 -9.75
C PRO A 822 17.81 42.06 -10.43
N ARG A 823 18.86 41.65 -9.72
CA ARG A 823 19.77 40.58 -10.16
C ARG A 823 19.38 39.28 -9.48
N ILE A 824 18.84 38.35 -10.25
CA ILE A 824 18.34 37.07 -9.76
C ILE A 824 19.08 35.96 -10.51
N THR A 825 19.62 35.00 -9.79
CA THR A 825 20.16 33.74 -10.37
C THR A 825 19.22 32.60 -10.04
N TYR A 826 19.19 31.56 -10.86
CA TYR A 826 18.24 30.47 -10.66
C TYR A 826 18.74 29.12 -11.17
N ALA A 827 18.36 28.06 -10.48
CA ALA A 827 18.67 26.68 -10.82
C ALA A 827 17.46 25.78 -10.54
N THR A 828 17.31 24.71 -11.33
CA THR A 828 16.18 23.80 -11.23
C THR A 828 16.67 22.39 -10.95
N SER A 829 16.25 21.82 -9.83
CA SER A 829 16.43 20.41 -9.48
C SER A 829 15.19 19.63 -9.88
N LEU A 830 15.39 18.46 -10.47
CA LEU A 830 14.33 17.60 -10.99
C LEU A 830 14.42 16.22 -10.34
N THR A 831 13.28 15.69 -9.91
CA THR A 831 13.13 14.25 -9.68
C THR A 831 12.34 13.67 -10.85
N LEU A 832 12.88 12.62 -11.45
CA LEU A 832 12.46 12.04 -12.70
C LEU A 832 12.06 10.57 -12.51
N GLY A 833 10.93 10.16 -13.08
CA GLY A 833 10.49 8.77 -13.14
C GLY A 833 10.74 8.16 -14.52
N SER A 834 10.86 6.84 -14.61
CA SER A 834 11.04 6.18 -15.92
C SER A 834 9.78 6.32 -16.79
N TRP A 835 9.89 6.85 -18.01
CA TRP A 835 8.76 6.90 -18.95
C TRP A 835 8.58 5.55 -19.66
N VAL A 836 8.02 4.57 -18.95
CA VAL A 836 7.71 3.24 -19.48
C VAL A 836 6.27 2.85 -19.11
N ASN A 837 5.51 2.43 -20.11
CA ASN A 837 4.19 1.84 -19.90
C ASN A 837 4.34 0.34 -19.64
N PRO A 838 3.91 -0.18 -18.47
CA PRO A 838 4.09 -1.60 -18.16
C PRO A 838 3.27 -2.47 -19.14
N PRO A 839 3.87 -3.51 -19.76
CA PRO A 839 3.12 -4.47 -20.55
C PRO A 839 2.23 -5.31 -19.63
N ILE A 840 0.91 -5.15 -19.76
CA ILE A 840 -0.08 -5.95 -19.04
C ILE A 840 -0.78 -6.94 -20.00
N THR A 841 -1.03 -8.14 -19.48
CA THR A 841 -1.85 -9.16 -20.15
C THR A 841 -3.08 -9.45 -19.29
N TYR A 842 -4.14 -10.00 -19.90
CA TYR A 842 -5.35 -10.36 -19.18
C TYR A 842 -5.86 -11.75 -19.56
N SER A 843 -6.54 -12.39 -18.62
CA SER A 843 -7.09 -13.74 -18.75
C SER A 843 -8.54 -13.79 -18.28
N LYS A 844 -9.41 -14.50 -19.02
CA LYS A 844 -10.84 -14.65 -18.76
C LYS A 844 -11.14 -16.11 -18.35
N ILE A 845 -11.59 -16.35 -17.11
CA ILE A 845 -11.76 -17.69 -16.52
C ILE A 845 -13.22 -17.97 -16.19
N ALA A 846 -13.81 -19.08 -16.65
CA ALA A 846 -15.22 -19.40 -16.42
C ALA A 846 -15.54 -19.85 -14.97
N LEU A 847 -16.68 -19.43 -14.42
CA LEU A 847 -17.18 -19.87 -13.10
C LEU A 847 -17.99 -21.19 -13.21
N PRO A 848 -17.82 -22.16 -12.29
CA PRO A 848 -18.59 -23.41 -12.30
C PRO A 848 -20.07 -23.19 -11.90
N LYS A 849 -21.01 -23.90 -12.55
CA LYS A 849 -22.46 -23.77 -12.36
C LYS A 849 -22.98 -24.54 -11.13
N GLU A 850 -23.82 -23.88 -10.34
CA GLU A 850 -24.46 -24.42 -9.13
C GLU A 850 -25.76 -25.22 -9.43
N PRO A 851 -26.03 -26.33 -8.71
CA PRO A 851 -27.31 -27.05 -8.75
C PRO A 851 -28.33 -26.56 -7.69
N LYS A 852 -29.63 -26.75 -7.98
CA LYS A 852 -30.79 -26.24 -7.20
C LYS A 852 -31.09 -27.00 -5.91
N ALA A 853 -31.40 -26.24 -4.85
CA ALA A 853 -31.80 -26.74 -3.53
C ALA A 853 -33.32 -27.03 -3.37
N PRO A 854 -33.70 -27.94 -2.45
CA PRO A 854 -35.08 -28.16 -2.01
C PRO A 854 -35.47 -27.27 -0.81
N THR A 855 -36.74 -26.86 -0.77
CA THR A 855 -37.36 -26.01 0.28
C THR A 855 -37.85 -26.80 1.50
N ALA A 856 -37.61 -26.27 2.70
CA ALA A 856 -38.32 -26.64 3.92
C ALA A 856 -38.65 -25.41 4.78
N ASN A 857 -39.77 -25.50 5.50
CA ASN A 857 -40.44 -24.42 6.21
C ASN A 857 -40.21 -24.58 7.72
N LEU A 858 -39.80 -23.53 8.44
CA LEU A 858 -39.70 -23.52 9.90
C LEU A 858 -40.17 -22.18 10.47
N SER A 859 -41.11 -22.28 11.40
CA SER A 859 -41.68 -21.18 12.19
C SER A 859 -41.22 -21.28 13.64
N VAL A 860 -41.05 -20.10 14.25
CA VAL A 860 -40.93 -19.77 15.70
C VAL A 860 -39.50 -19.75 16.28
N PHE A 861 -39.02 -18.55 16.62
CA PHE A 861 -37.97 -18.33 17.62
C PHE A 861 -38.53 -17.47 18.76
N ASN A 862 -38.45 -18.03 19.96
CA ASN A 862 -38.44 -17.34 21.26
C ASN A 862 -37.26 -17.95 22.01
N VAL A 863 -36.34 -17.15 22.53
CA VAL A 863 -35.52 -17.36 23.76
C VAL A 863 -34.39 -16.32 23.75
N VAL A 864 -34.40 -15.40 24.72
CA VAL A 864 -33.21 -14.64 25.14
C VAL A 864 -32.93 -15.07 26.58
N SER A 865 -31.77 -15.69 26.82
CA SER A 865 -31.27 -16.03 28.16
C SER A 865 -30.26 -14.98 28.60
N GLU A 866 -30.32 -14.50 29.85
CA GLU A 866 -29.39 -13.47 30.37
C GLU A 866 -27.92 -13.96 30.38
N THR A 867 -27.73 -15.28 30.48
CA THR A 867 -26.42 -15.93 30.53
C THR A 867 -26.39 -17.17 29.64
N LEU A 868 -25.23 -17.51 29.07
CA LEU A 868 -25.02 -18.74 28.29
C LEU A 868 -23.77 -19.48 28.76
N GLY A 869 -23.82 -20.81 28.65
CA GLY A 869 -22.71 -21.69 29.05
C GLY A 869 -22.60 -21.88 30.56
N SER A 870 -21.52 -22.54 30.97
CA SER A 870 -21.18 -22.78 32.37
C SER A 870 -19.66 -22.90 32.51
N VAL A 871 -19.13 -22.40 33.63
CA VAL A 871 -17.72 -22.64 33.97
C VAL A 871 -17.55 -24.09 34.43
N LEU A 872 -16.44 -24.69 34.07
CA LEU A 872 -16.05 -26.04 34.46
C LEU A 872 -15.95 -26.18 36.00
N ASP A 873 -16.64 -27.17 36.57
CA ASP A 873 -16.52 -27.53 37.98
C ASP A 873 -15.30 -28.43 38.22
N TRP A 874 -14.40 -27.94 39.06
CA TRP A 874 -13.14 -28.57 39.44
C TRP A 874 -13.32 -29.95 40.08
N ALA A 875 -14.40 -30.17 40.83
CA ALA A 875 -14.63 -31.44 41.53
C ALA A 875 -14.79 -32.64 40.58
N THR A 876 -15.07 -32.38 39.31
CA THR A 876 -15.38 -33.41 38.31
C THR A 876 -14.18 -33.86 37.48
N ILE A 877 -13.01 -33.22 37.63
CA ILE A 877 -11.82 -33.49 36.83
C ILE A 877 -10.73 -34.13 37.71
N ARG A 878 -10.21 -35.26 37.23
CA ARG A 878 -9.05 -35.93 37.82
C ARG A 878 -7.79 -35.09 37.57
N SER A 879 -7.48 -34.23 38.52
CA SER A 879 -6.21 -33.49 38.67
C SER A 879 -5.49 -34.00 39.92
N ARG A 880 -4.17 -33.81 40.01
CA ARG A 880 -3.41 -34.16 41.22
C ARG A 880 -3.83 -33.38 42.46
N ARG A 881 -4.45 -32.20 42.33
CA ARG A 881 -4.98 -31.48 43.51
C ARG A 881 -6.29 -32.07 44.03
N ASN A 882 -6.93 -32.94 43.25
CA ASN A 882 -8.17 -33.65 43.59
C ASN A 882 -7.94 -35.14 43.88
N PHE A 883 -6.68 -35.58 43.96
CA PHE A 883 -6.28 -36.95 44.29
C PHE A 883 -5.72 -37.04 45.71
#